data_AF-A0A6V8N954-F1
#
_entry.id   AF-A0A6V8N954-F1
#
_cell.length_a   1.000
_cell.length_b   1.000
_cell.length_c   1.000
_cell.angle_alpha   90.00
_cell.angle_beta   90.00
_cell.angle_gamma   90.00
#
_symmetry.space_group_name_H-M   'P 1'
#
loop_
_entity.id
_entity.type
_entity.pdbx_description
1 polymer ?
#
loop_
_entity_poly.entity_id
_entity_poly.type
_entity_poly.pdbx_seq_one_letter_code
_entity_poly.pdbx_strand_id
1 'polypeptide(L)'
;MVGANRSQLYALIGFFLGILAPVGWNVLRLALFADPSLPLLSQIFTEMTQSAQGLALYAYMGFGTACVLAILGYFIGGAADELHKRGQELDALVHEVNAQKKLFENRYKVLDNNIKNFHKIGSKIQKSIRKDDVLALCVEGLHEVLAYERVNVLMANPEKTELYFAASAGNDTVVSHETTIPLDARSGVVYKCFRDQQVHFIENIGDYPADYLLQAPFDMIEPLRSSCFILCPIVLKGETIGVFGLDNKKSHRALNDTDVDTIRLFADQAAAAFLRISLLASIDQLTLELGKTFTELLKNRDAYSRNLYRLKSSADSLANGSQKIDSTAHGVMESVDCASVAAGQISIATDQITGNMDALSDSVYKSVSAMEEIASTLRQVERNTSLSHGLSSRVKEHAEQSREVVRETEQSLDDIQRSVELSFEGIKRLGANSGRIEGFVSVINDITKRTNLLALNASIIAAQAGEYGKSFGVVADEIRNLSLQTGLSTGEITGIIDEIMTESRIAADNIMATKELVRKGVKLGTLTSASLESILESAREALEMTRQIKLASEEQSRAVQSVSQSIETVSSMTMQIFKSSKEQATATKSVARSLEDVKAMSHDMADAAGRQTVDGADIRAAVESVTKMADAIFDGMEKRQEESGLVVQELECIRASAE
;
A
#
# COMPACT_ATOMS: atom_id res chain seq x y z
N MET A 1 -132.83 35.73 19.50
CA MET A 1 -133.25 36.68 18.43
C MET A 1 -131.98 37.11 17.72
N VAL A 2 -131.72 36.98 16.42
CA VAL A 2 -132.48 36.62 15.21
C VAL A 2 -131.49 35.81 14.36
N GLY A 3 -131.81 34.55 14.03
CA GLY A 3 -131.01 33.72 13.14
C GLY A 3 -131.33 34.03 11.69
N ALA A 4 -130.73 35.09 11.14
CA ALA A 4 -130.76 35.37 9.71
C ALA A 4 -129.46 34.83 9.08
N ASN A 5 -129.60 33.90 8.14
CA ASN A 5 -128.52 33.17 7.47
C ASN A 5 -127.67 34.17 6.67
N ARG A 6 -126.51 34.56 7.21
CA ARG A 6 -125.72 35.72 6.71
C ARG A 6 -125.18 35.49 5.30
N SER A 7 -124.96 34.25 4.90
CA SER A 7 -124.51 33.87 3.56
C SER A 7 -125.40 34.39 2.42
N GLN A 8 -126.72 34.39 2.61
CA GLN A 8 -127.65 34.89 1.60
C GLN A 8 -127.62 36.41 1.46
N LEU A 9 -127.42 37.13 2.57
CA LEU A 9 -127.37 38.59 2.58
C LEU A 9 -126.14 39.11 1.82
N TYR A 10 -124.96 38.52 2.08
CA TYR A 10 -123.71 38.93 1.43
C TYR A 10 -123.66 38.57 -0.06
N ALA A 11 -124.27 37.45 -0.47
CA ALA A 11 -124.36 37.08 -1.89
C ALA A 11 -125.21 38.07 -2.70
N LEU A 12 -126.32 38.55 -2.12
CA LEU A 12 -127.23 39.50 -2.75
C LEU A 12 -126.56 40.87 -2.97
N ILE A 13 -125.78 41.34 -1.99
CA ILE A 13 -125.00 42.58 -2.10
C ILE A 13 -123.93 42.44 -3.20
N GLY A 14 -123.24 41.30 -3.27
CA GLY A 14 -122.23 41.04 -4.30
C GLY A 14 -122.78 41.07 -5.72
N PHE A 15 -123.97 40.47 -5.94
CA PHE A 15 -124.61 40.43 -7.25
C PHE A 15 -124.94 41.84 -7.78
N PHE A 16 -125.54 42.70 -6.95
CA PHE A 16 -125.89 44.06 -7.35
C PHE A 16 -124.66 44.92 -7.67
N LEU A 17 -123.56 44.73 -6.93
CA LEU A 17 -122.30 45.44 -7.20
C LEU A 17 -121.69 45.08 -8.57
N GLY A 18 -121.79 43.81 -8.98
CA GLY A 18 -121.22 43.38 -10.27
C GLY A 18 -121.96 43.91 -11.50
N ILE A 19 -123.30 44.07 -11.43
CA ILE A 19 -124.07 44.65 -12.55
C ILE A 19 -123.63 46.09 -12.87
N LEU A 20 -123.14 46.84 -11.87
CA LEU A 20 -122.68 48.22 -12.03
C LEU A 20 -121.23 48.34 -12.57
N ALA A 21 -120.46 47.25 -12.65
CA ALA A 21 -119.05 47.27 -13.07
C ALA A 21 -118.80 47.83 -14.51
N PRO A 22 -119.64 47.55 -15.53
CA PRO A 22 -119.43 48.09 -16.88
C PRO A 22 -119.53 49.62 -16.97
N VAL A 23 -120.31 50.23 -16.08
CA VAL A 23 -120.44 51.69 -16.00
C VAL A 23 -119.13 52.30 -15.49
N GLY A 24 -118.52 51.68 -14.47
CA GLY A 24 -117.22 52.10 -13.93
C GLY A 24 -116.08 52.01 -14.95
N TRP A 25 -116.06 50.96 -15.78
CA TRP A 25 -115.05 50.80 -16.82
C TRP A 25 -115.08 51.92 -17.87
N ASN A 26 -116.28 52.33 -18.31
CA ASN A 26 -116.44 53.43 -19.26
C ASN A 26 -115.93 54.76 -18.70
N VAL A 27 -116.18 55.04 -17.42
CA VAL A 27 -115.69 56.25 -16.75
C VAL A 27 -114.16 56.25 -16.66
N LEU A 28 -113.56 55.10 -16.29
CA LEU A 28 -112.11 54.98 -16.13
C LEU A 28 -111.35 55.17 -17.47
N ARG A 29 -111.89 54.61 -18.57
CA ARG A 29 -111.27 54.75 -19.89
C ARG A 29 -111.30 56.20 -20.39
N LEU A 30 -112.41 56.90 -20.21
CA LEU A 30 -112.57 58.29 -20.65
C LEU A 30 -111.53 59.22 -19.99
N ALA A 31 -111.14 58.91 -18.75
CA ALA A 31 -110.14 59.67 -18.01
C ALA A 31 -108.69 59.38 -18.43
N LEU A 32 -108.40 58.19 -18.96
CA LEU A 32 -107.04 57.71 -19.21
C LEU A 32 -106.60 57.75 -20.69
N PHE A 33 -107.53 57.63 -21.65
CA PHE A 33 -107.21 57.41 -23.07
C PHE A 33 -108.08 58.22 -24.05
N ALA A 34 -108.37 59.48 -23.76
CA ALA A 34 -109.09 60.34 -24.69
C ALA A 34 -108.21 60.70 -25.91
N ASP A 35 -108.60 60.26 -27.12
CA ASP A 35 -107.92 60.59 -28.38
C ASP A 35 -108.34 62.02 -28.82
N PRO A 36 -107.43 63.00 -28.87
CA PRO A 36 -107.80 64.40 -29.15
C PRO A 36 -108.34 64.63 -30.58
N SER A 37 -108.21 63.66 -31.48
CA SER A 37 -108.63 63.75 -32.88
C SER A 37 -110.13 63.46 -33.12
N LEU A 38 -110.86 62.99 -32.09
CA LEU A 38 -112.24 62.51 -32.20
C LEU A 38 -113.18 63.16 -31.14
N PRO A 39 -114.40 63.59 -31.51
CA PRO A 39 -115.39 64.14 -30.57
C PRO A 39 -115.80 63.16 -29.44
N LEU A 40 -115.85 63.64 -28.19
CA LEU A 40 -116.07 62.86 -26.95
C LEU A 40 -117.24 61.86 -26.99
N LEU A 41 -118.36 62.26 -27.62
CA LEU A 41 -119.57 61.44 -27.65
C LEU A 41 -119.46 60.27 -28.63
N SER A 42 -118.60 60.36 -29.65
CA SER A 42 -118.35 59.23 -30.53
C SER A 42 -117.48 58.19 -29.85
N GLN A 43 -116.44 58.56 -29.09
CA GLN A 43 -115.54 57.62 -28.40
C GLN A 43 -116.24 56.67 -27.40
N ILE A 44 -117.35 57.10 -26.79
CA ILE A 44 -118.12 56.28 -25.83
C ILE A 44 -118.92 55.19 -26.55
N PHE A 45 -119.48 55.51 -27.72
CA PHE A 45 -120.45 54.63 -28.40
C PHE A 45 -119.88 53.88 -29.62
N THR A 46 -118.73 54.29 -30.18
CA THR A 46 -118.14 53.65 -31.37
C THR A 46 -117.71 52.20 -31.14
N GLU A 47 -117.25 51.84 -29.93
CA GLU A 47 -116.85 50.45 -29.66
C GLU A 47 -118.01 49.56 -29.19
N MET A 48 -119.06 50.15 -28.62
CA MET A 48 -120.23 49.39 -28.16
C MET A 48 -121.08 48.85 -29.33
N THR A 49 -120.94 49.42 -30.54
CA THR A 49 -121.82 49.11 -31.68
C THR A 49 -121.12 48.69 -32.99
N GLN A 50 -119.79 48.78 -33.13
CA GLN A 50 -119.11 48.40 -34.39
C GLN A 50 -118.69 46.94 -34.53
N SER A 51 -118.65 46.13 -33.45
CA SER A 51 -118.32 44.71 -33.58
C SER A 51 -119.17 43.83 -32.67
N ALA A 52 -119.61 42.68 -33.17
CA ALA A 52 -120.33 41.66 -32.38
C ALA A 52 -119.50 41.18 -31.17
N GLN A 53 -118.17 41.34 -31.23
CA GLN A 53 -117.24 41.05 -30.15
C GLN A 53 -117.36 42.06 -28.99
N GLY A 54 -117.61 43.35 -29.28
CA GLY A 54 -117.74 44.39 -28.26
C GLY A 54 -119.00 44.24 -27.40
N LEU A 55 -120.16 43.97 -28.00
CA LEU A 55 -121.41 43.76 -27.26
C LEU A 55 -121.36 42.48 -26.40
N ALA A 56 -120.72 41.42 -26.91
CA ALA A 56 -120.47 40.19 -26.17
C ALA A 56 -119.52 40.42 -24.98
N LEU A 57 -118.48 41.27 -25.14
CA LEU A 57 -117.54 41.59 -24.07
C LEU A 57 -118.20 42.33 -22.91
N TYR A 58 -119.10 43.29 -23.20
CA TYR A 58 -119.81 44.04 -22.17
C TYR A 58 -120.89 43.21 -21.45
N ALA A 59 -121.60 42.34 -22.17
CA ALA A 59 -122.52 41.38 -21.56
C ALA A 59 -121.75 40.36 -20.67
N TYR A 60 -120.57 39.91 -21.12
CA TYR A 60 -119.68 39.05 -20.35
C TYR A 60 -119.12 39.77 -19.12
N MET A 61 -118.73 41.05 -19.22
CA MET A 61 -118.28 41.83 -18.08
C MET A 61 -119.38 42.03 -17.04
N GLY A 62 -120.58 42.44 -17.42
CA GLY A 62 -121.67 42.70 -16.47
C GLY A 62 -122.19 41.44 -15.79
N PHE A 63 -122.50 40.40 -16.58
CA PHE A 63 -123.05 39.16 -16.02
C PHE A 63 -121.97 38.32 -15.32
N GLY A 64 -120.75 38.27 -15.87
CA GLY A 64 -119.62 37.56 -15.29
C GLY A 64 -119.18 38.14 -13.94
N THR A 65 -119.05 39.46 -13.81
CA THR A 65 -118.67 40.07 -12.53
C THR A 65 -119.76 39.97 -11.47
N ALA A 66 -121.04 40.03 -11.84
CA ALA A 66 -122.17 39.83 -10.93
C ALA A 66 -122.19 38.41 -10.33
N CYS A 67 -121.98 37.37 -11.14
CA CYS A 67 -121.91 36.00 -10.65
C CYS A 67 -120.70 35.76 -9.74
N VAL A 68 -119.52 36.27 -10.09
CA VAL A 68 -118.31 36.09 -9.28
C VAL A 68 -118.43 36.78 -7.92
N LEU A 69 -118.92 38.03 -7.88
CA LEU A 69 -119.09 38.75 -6.61
C LEU A 69 -120.19 38.16 -5.74
N ALA A 70 -121.25 37.60 -6.34
CA ALA A 70 -122.28 36.88 -5.58
C ALA A 70 -121.74 35.59 -4.94
N ILE A 71 -120.93 34.82 -5.67
CA ILE A 71 -120.27 33.61 -5.14
C ILE A 71 -119.26 33.98 -4.05
N LEU A 72 -118.48 35.05 -4.25
CA LEU A 72 -117.52 35.53 -3.25
C LEU A 72 -118.23 36.00 -1.97
N GLY A 73 -119.36 36.71 -2.10
CA GLY A 73 -120.19 37.12 -0.97
C GLY A 73 -120.78 35.94 -0.20
N TYR A 74 -121.19 34.89 -0.90
CA TYR A 74 -121.67 33.66 -0.28
C TYR A 74 -120.57 32.94 0.54
N PHE A 75 -119.34 32.86 0.02
CA PHE A 75 -118.20 32.27 0.74
C PHE A 75 -117.78 33.08 1.97
N ILE A 76 -117.79 34.42 1.89
CA ILE A 76 -117.44 35.29 3.03
C ILE A 76 -118.49 35.15 4.15
N GLY A 77 -119.77 35.10 3.79
CA GLY A 77 -120.84 34.87 4.77
C GLY A 77 -120.78 33.47 5.41
N GLY A 78 -120.40 32.44 4.66
CA GLY A 78 -120.16 31.08 5.20
C GLY A 78 -118.96 31.01 6.14
N ALA A 79 -117.86 31.70 5.82
CA ALA A 79 -116.66 31.73 6.67
C ALA A 79 -116.90 32.46 8.00
N ALA A 80 -117.74 33.49 8.01
CA ALA A 80 -118.06 34.26 9.21
C ALA A 80 -118.91 33.47 10.23
N ASP A 81 -119.86 32.65 9.77
CA ASP A 81 -120.69 31.82 10.66
C ASP A 81 -119.91 30.61 11.21
N GLU A 82 -118.98 30.03 10.44
CA GLU A 82 -118.04 28.99 10.90
C GLU A 82 -117.09 29.52 12.00
N LEU A 83 -116.61 30.76 11.87
CA LEU A 83 -115.74 31.41 12.86
C LEU A 83 -116.45 31.67 14.20
N HIS A 84 -117.74 32.02 14.16
CA HIS A 84 -118.49 32.31 15.40
C HIS A 84 -118.86 31.03 16.15
N LYS A 85 -119.14 29.93 15.42
CA LYS A 85 -119.42 28.63 16.02
C LYS A 85 -118.16 27.98 16.61
N ARG A 86 -117.00 28.12 15.94
CA ARG A 86 -115.69 27.71 16.50
C ARG A 86 -115.25 28.53 17.71
N GLY A 87 -115.67 29.79 17.84
CA GLY A 87 -115.37 30.62 19.00
C GLY A 87 -115.99 30.10 20.31
N GLN A 88 -117.21 29.54 20.25
CA GLN A 88 -117.87 28.99 21.44
C GLN A 88 -117.39 27.58 21.82
N GLU A 89 -116.94 26.77 20.85
CA GLU A 89 -116.25 25.51 21.15
C GLU A 89 -114.81 25.74 21.68
N LEU A 90 -114.15 26.84 21.27
CA LEU A 90 -112.80 27.19 21.74
C LEU A 90 -112.77 27.61 23.21
N ASP A 91 -113.76 28.35 23.72
CA ASP A 91 -113.77 28.76 25.14
C ASP A 91 -114.00 27.56 26.10
N ALA A 92 -114.80 26.57 25.68
CA ALA A 92 -114.96 25.32 26.42
C ALA A 92 -113.68 24.46 26.36
N LEU A 93 -112.99 24.43 25.20
CA LEU A 93 -111.71 23.75 25.05
C LEU A 93 -110.57 24.45 25.82
N VAL A 94 -110.56 25.78 25.89
CA VAL A 94 -109.52 26.57 26.57
C VAL A 94 -109.59 26.37 28.08
N HIS A 95 -110.77 26.14 28.66
CA HIS A 95 -110.89 25.80 30.08
C HIS A 95 -110.38 24.38 30.40
N GLU A 96 -110.64 23.40 29.52
CA GLU A 96 -110.10 22.04 29.64
C GLU A 96 -108.58 22.00 29.39
N VAL A 97 -108.10 22.75 28.39
CA VAL A 97 -106.68 22.88 28.04
C VAL A 97 -105.91 23.67 29.10
N ASN A 98 -106.48 24.68 29.76
CA ASN A 98 -105.79 25.36 30.87
C ASN A 98 -105.70 24.48 32.13
N ALA A 99 -106.68 23.61 32.37
CA ALA A 99 -106.58 22.60 33.43
C ALA A 99 -105.49 21.56 33.11
N GLN A 100 -105.39 21.10 31.86
CA GLN A 100 -104.28 20.24 31.41
C GLN A 100 -102.93 20.97 31.37
N LYS A 101 -102.87 22.26 30.99
CA LYS A 101 -101.66 23.08 30.92
C LYS A 101 -101.07 23.31 32.30
N LYS A 102 -101.88 23.54 33.34
CA LYS A 102 -101.40 23.62 34.73
C LYS A 102 -100.81 22.30 35.23
N LEU A 103 -101.40 21.16 34.83
CA LEU A 103 -100.84 19.83 35.09
C LEU A 103 -99.54 19.57 34.30
N PHE A 104 -99.42 20.13 33.09
CA PHE A 104 -98.22 20.01 32.25
C PHE A 104 -97.08 20.94 32.70
N GLU A 105 -97.37 22.19 33.07
CA GLU A 105 -96.36 23.16 33.59
C GLU A 105 -95.75 22.71 34.91
N ASN A 106 -96.54 22.07 35.79
CA ASN A 106 -95.99 21.45 37.00
C ASN A 106 -95.11 20.23 36.68
N ARG A 107 -95.47 19.39 35.70
CA ARG A 107 -94.59 18.29 35.23
C ARG A 107 -93.32 18.83 34.56
N TYR A 108 -93.38 19.93 33.82
CA TYR A 108 -92.24 20.52 33.11
C TYR A 108 -91.23 21.19 34.05
N LYS A 109 -91.69 21.89 35.11
CA LYS A 109 -90.79 22.48 36.12
C LYS A 109 -90.03 21.44 36.93
N VAL A 110 -90.63 20.28 37.23
CA VAL A 110 -89.96 19.16 37.90
C VAL A 110 -88.93 18.51 36.97
N LEU A 111 -89.22 18.40 35.66
CA LEU A 111 -88.30 17.84 34.67
C LEU A 111 -87.08 18.75 34.38
N ASP A 112 -87.26 20.07 34.27
CA ASP A 112 -86.17 21.05 34.05
C ASP A 112 -85.18 21.12 35.22
N ASN A 113 -85.69 21.01 36.47
CA ASN A 113 -84.84 21.04 37.66
C ASN A 113 -83.98 19.75 37.78
N ASN A 114 -84.54 18.59 37.40
CA ASN A 114 -83.80 17.33 37.36
C ASN A 114 -82.70 17.34 36.28
N ILE A 115 -82.95 17.92 35.11
CA ILE A 115 -81.95 18.07 34.03
C ILE A 115 -80.80 19.03 34.42
N LYS A 116 -81.10 20.13 35.12
CA LYS A 116 -80.06 21.06 35.61
C LYS A 116 -79.17 20.43 36.69
N ASN A 117 -79.75 19.66 37.61
CA ASN A 117 -78.98 18.90 38.60
C ASN A 117 -78.13 17.81 37.92
N PHE A 118 -78.66 17.12 36.92
CA PHE A 118 -77.92 16.15 36.11
C PHE A 118 -76.68 16.78 35.43
N HIS A 119 -76.83 17.94 34.78
CA HIS A 119 -75.71 18.65 34.14
C HIS A 119 -74.64 19.10 35.13
N LYS A 120 -75.04 19.52 36.34
CA LYS A 120 -74.12 19.96 37.40
C LYS A 120 -73.28 18.79 37.93
N ILE A 121 -73.89 17.62 38.13
CA ILE A 121 -73.20 16.41 38.60
C ILE A 121 -72.34 15.82 37.48
N GLY A 122 -72.83 15.77 36.24
CA GLY A 122 -72.03 15.33 35.09
C GLY A 122 -70.79 16.18 34.85
N SER A 123 -70.87 17.50 35.04
CA SER A 123 -69.70 18.39 34.98
C SER A 123 -68.69 18.12 36.10
N LYS A 124 -69.14 17.79 37.33
CA LYS A 124 -68.25 17.42 38.44
C LYS A 124 -67.56 16.07 38.19
N ILE A 125 -68.30 15.07 37.69
CA ILE A 125 -67.77 13.77 37.29
C ILE A 125 -66.64 13.94 36.26
N GLN A 126 -66.85 14.79 35.25
CA GLN A 126 -65.85 15.04 34.21
C GLN A 126 -64.60 15.80 34.67
N LYS A 127 -64.68 16.56 35.76
CA LYS A 127 -63.54 17.32 36.32
C LYS A 127 -62.74 16.50 37.33
N SER A 128 -63.30 15.42 37.86
CA SER A 128 -62.60 14.59 38.83
C SER A 128 -61.42 13.84 38.21
N ILE A 129 -60.30 13.81 38.94
CA ILE A 129 -59.06 13.15 38.55
C ILE A 129 -58.91 11.79 39.27
N ARG A 130 -59.78 11.49 40.24
CA ARG A 130 -59.76 10.26 41.04
C ARG A 130 -60.95 9.39 40.71
N LYS A 131 -60.69 8.08 40.55
CA LYS A 131 -61.73 7.11 40.21
C LYS A 131 -62.81 7.02 41.29
N ASP A 132 -62.41 7.05 42.56
CA ASP A 132 -63.33 6.94 43.70
C ASP A 132 -64.30 8.13 43.76
N ASP A 133 -63.80 9.35 43.52
CA ASP A 133 -64.59 10.57 43.52
C ASP A 133 -65.61 10.59 42.36
N VAL A 134 -65.25 10.07 41.19
CA VAL A 134 -66.17 9.88 40.06
C VAL A 134 -67.32 8.96 40.45
N LEU A 135 -67.03 7.83 41.10
CA LEU A 135 -68.04 6.86 41.48
C LEU A 135 -68.97 7.39 42.58
N ALA A 136 -68.43 8.09 43.57
CA ALA A 136 -69.20 8.74 44.62
C ALA A 136 -70.19 9.77 44.05
N LEU A 137 -69.72 10.63 43.12
CA LEU A 137 -70.57 11.62 42.46
C LEU A 137 -71.66 10.99 41.57
N CYS A 138 -71.37 9.86 40.90
CA CYS A 138 -72.39 9.12 40.16
C CYS A 138 -73.47 8.54 41.07
N VAL A 139 -73.07 8.00 42.22
CA VAL A 139 -73.99 7.40 43.19
C VAL A 139 -74.87 8.44 43.88
N GLU A 140 -74.28 9.55 44.34
CA GLU A 140 -75.03 10.69 44.87
C GLU A 140 -75.99 11.27 43.83
N GLY A 141 -75.55 11.40 42.57
CA GLY A 141 -76.40 11.90 41.49
C GLY A 141 -77.58 11.01 41.17
N LEU A 142 -77.39 9.70 41.14
CA LEU A 142 -78.49 8.76 40.93
C LEU A 142 -79.45 8.71 42.12
N HIS A 143 -78.96 8.89 43.35
CA HIS A 143 -79.78 8.96 44.55
C HIS A 143 -80.61 10.26 44.61
N GLU A 144 -80.00 11.42 44.33
CA GLU A 144 -80.66 12.72 44.43
C GLU A 144 -81.53 13.07 43.20
N VAL A 145 -81.10 12.72 41.99
CA VAL A 145 -81.79 13.15 40.74
C VAL A 145 -82.96 12.25 40.38
N LEU A 146 -82.82 10.93 40.57
CA LEU A 146 -83.87 9.96 40.27
C LEU A 146 -84.69 9.55 41.52
N ALA A 147 -84.27 10.00 42.71
CA ALA A 147 -84.91 9.70 44.00
C ALA A 147 -85.02 8.19 44.29
N TYR A 148 -84.06 7.39 43.82
CA TYR A 148 -83.94 5.98 44.19
C TYR A 148 -83.45 5.86 45.62
N GLU A 149 -84.09 5.02 46.42
CA GLU A 149 -83.75 4.92 47.85
C GLU A 149 -82.35 4.38 48.09
N ARG A 150 -81.92 3.39 47.31
CA ARG A 150 -80.59 2.79 47.44
C ARG A 150 -79.92 2.73 46.08
N VAL A 151 -78.68 3.22 46.02
CA VAL A 151 -77.83 3.14 44.83
C VAL A 151 -76.50 2.55 45.26
N ASN A 152 -76.07 1.48 44.61
CA ASN A 152 -74.81 0.79 44.86
C ASN A 152 -74.01 0.71 43.56
N VAL A 153 -72.70 0.86 43.65
CA VAL A 153 -71.78 0.57 42.55
C VAL A 153 -70.85 -0.55 42.97
N LEU A 154 -70.85 -1.60 42.17
CA LEU A 154 -69.98 -2.74 42.29
C LEU A 154 -68.92 -2.65 41.20
N MET A 155 -67.64 -2.57 41.55
CA MET A 155 -66.54 -2.53 40.59
C MET A 155 -65.81 -3.86 40.58
N ALA A 156 -65.34 -4.28 39.40
CA ALA A 156 -64.49 -5.46 39.30
C ALA A 156 -63.08 -5.14 39.80
N ASN A 157 -62.48 -6.08 40.54
CA ASN A 157 -61.07 -6.03 40.82
C ASN A 157 -60.24 -6.18 39.51
N PRO A 158 -58.94 -5.82 39.51
CA PRO A 158 -58.10 -5.89 38.29
C PRO A 158 -58.04 -7.29 37.66
N GLU A 159 -58.21 -8.34 38.44
CA GLU A 159 -58.20 -9.74 38.00
C GLU A 159 -59.57 -10.21 37.47
N LYS A 160 -60.62 -9.39 37.57
CA LYS A 160 -62.02 -9.70 37.21
C LYS A 160 -62.55 -10.99 37.85
N THR A 161 -62.15 -11.26 39.08
CA THR A 161 -62.56 -12.44 39.84
C THR A 161 -63.66 -12.11 40.85
N GLU A 162 -63.71 -10.87 41.33
CA GLU A 162 -64.66 -10.41 42.35
C GLU A 162 -65.13 -8.99 42.04
N LEU A 163 -66.37 -8.71 42.45
CA LEU A 163 -66.96 -7.38 42.48
C LEU A 163 -66.95 -6.86 43.91
N TYR A 164 -66.43 -5.66 44.13
CA TYR A 164 -66.42 -4.99 45.43
C TYR A 164 -67.32 -3.75 45.40
N PHE A 165 -67.89 -3.39 46.55
CA PHE A 165 -68.69 -2.17 46.66
C PHE A 165 -67.79 -0.94 46.61
N ALA A 166 -67.82 -0.21 45.50
CA ALA A 166 -66.97 0.96 45.27
C ALA A 166 -67.63 2.28 45.68
N ALA A 167 -68.96 2.37 45.65
CA ALA A 167 -69.70 3.51 46.17
C ALA A 167 -71.15 3.09 46.50
N SER A 168 -71.76 3.72 47.49
CA SER A 168 -73.15 3.43 47.90
C SER A 168 -73.81 4.67 48.51
N ALA A 169 -75.11 4.88 48.24
CA ALA A 169 -75.95 5.92 48.84
C ALA A 169 -77.32 5.37 49.23
N GLY A 170 -77.84 5.86 50.36
CA GLY A 170 -79.20 5.60 50.84
C GLY A 170 -79.43 4.25 51.57
N ASN A 171 -78.37 3.50 51.86
CA ASN A 171 -78.43 2.31 52.73
C ASN A 171 -78.41 2.68 54.23
N ASP A 172 -79.15 1.95 55.07
CA ASP A 172 -79.14 2.11 56.54
C ASP A 172 -77.87 1.49 57.19
N THR A 173 -77.25 0.55 56.47
CA THR A 173 -76.00 -0.11 56.83
C THR A 173 -74.87 0.41 55.95
N VAL A 174 -73.79 0.89 56.57
CA VAL A 174 -72.59 1.34 55.84
C VAL A 174 -71.89 0.11 55.25
N VAL A 175 -71.86 0.02 53.93
CA VAL A 175 -71.20 -1.09 53.22
C VAL A 175 -69.73 -0.72 53.02
N SER A 176 -68.82 -1.50 53.61
CA SER A 176 -67.37 -1.33 53.42
C SER A 176 -66.94 -1.83 52.04
N HIS A 177 -65.89 -1.23 51.46
CA HIS A 177 -65.20 -1.73 50.26
C HIS A 177 -64.70 -3.18 50.40
N GLU A 178 -64.62 -3.70 51.62
CA GLU A 178 -64.22 -5.08 51.94
C GLU A 178 -65.34 -6.11 51.68
N THR A 179 -66.59 -5.67 51.46
CA THR A 179 -67.67 -6.58 51.08
C THR A 179 -67.54 -6.90 49.59
N THR A 180 -67.26 -8.15 49.23
CA THR A 180 -67.13 -8.58 47.84
C THR A 180 -68.12 -9.70 47.50
N ILE A 181 -68.48 -9.77 46.23
CA ILE A 181 -69.25 -10.87 45.64
C ILE A 181 -68.44 -11.46 44.47
N PRO A 182 -68.44 -12.78 44.27
CA PRO A 182 -67.66 -13.41 43.21
C PRO A 182 -68.22 -13.03 41.84
N LEU A 183 -67.37 -12.76 40.85
CA LEU A 183 -67.82 -12.50 39.48
C LEU A 183 -68.05 -13.82 38.72
N ASP A 184 -68.99 -14.62 39.21
CA ASP A 184 -69.42 -15.88 38.58
C ASP A 184 -70.92 -16.15 38.80
N ALA A 185 -71.39 -17.32 38.36
CA ALA A 185 -72.80 -17.70 38.44
C ALA A 185 -73.41 -17.62 39.85
N ARG A 186 -72.61 -17.61 40.93
CA ARG A 186 -73.08 -17.49 42.32
C ARG A 186 -73.65 -16.10 42.62
N SER A 187 -73.23 -15.07 41.89
CA SER A 187 -73.74 -13.70 42.03
C SER A 187 -75.02 -13.41 41.24
N GLY A 188 -75.62 -14.46 40.66
CA GLY A 188 -76.92 -14.41 40.01
C GLY A 188 -77.01 -13.34 38.93
N VAL A 189 -78.05 -12.52 38.99
CA VAL A 189 -78.33 -11.48 37.99
C VAL A 189 -77.27 -10.38 37.92
N VAL A 190 -76.49 -10.14 38.98
CA VAL A 190 -75.38 -9.17 38.95
C VAL A 190 -74.26 -9.64 38.02
N TYR A 191 -73.94 -10.93 38.06
CA TYR A 191 -72.98 -11.53 37.14
C TYR A 191 -73.50 -11.56 35.69
N LYS A 192 -74.80 -11.87 35.50
CA LYS A 192 -75.42 -11.80 34.17
C LYS A 192 -75.38 -10.39 33.59
N CYS A 193 -75.70 -9.37 34.38
CA CYS A 193 -75.58 -7.97 33.96
C CYS A 193 -74.15 -7.62 33.56
N PHE A 194 -73.16 -8.06 34.36
CA PHE A 194 -71.76 -7.81 34.07
C PHE A 194 -71.31 -8.49 32.77
N ARG A 195 -71.71 -9.75 32.55
CA ARG A 195 -71.34 -10.57 31.40
C ARG A 195 -72.06 -10.16 30.11
N ASP A 196 -73.36 -9.94 30.18
CA ASP A 196 -74.22 -9.72 29.02
C ASP A 196 -74.19 -8.26 28.53
N GLN A 197 -73.63 -7.34 29.33
CA GLN A 197 -73.56 -5.90 29.03
C GLN A 197 -74.92 -5.25 28.76
N GLN A 198 -75.99 -5.85 29.25
CA GLN A 198 -77.34 -5.33 29.16
C GLN A 198 -77.80 -4.83 30.51
N VAL A 199 -78.67 -3.81 30.48
CA VAL A 199 -79.39 -3.39 31.67
C VAL A 199 -80.41 -4.46 32.02
N HIS A 200 -80.46 -4.88 33.28
CA HIS A 200 -81.49 -5.79 33.78
C HIS A 200 -82.46 -5.03 34.67
N PHE A 201 -83.72 -4.98 34.24
CA PHE A 201 -84.82 -4.41 34.99
C PHE A 201 -85.63 -5.55 35.60
N ILE A 202 -85.58 -5.68 36.93
CA ILE A 202 -86.22 -6.78 37.66
C ILE A 202 -87.39 -6.22 38.48
N GLU A 203 -88.62 -6.51 38.06
CA GLU A 203 -89.84 -6.13 38.78
C GLU A 203 -90.06 -7.00 40.02
N ASN A 204 -89.84 -8.31 39.88
CA ASN A 204 -89.92 -9.28 40.96
C ASN A 204 -88.95 -10.44 40.71
N ILE A 205 -87.90 -10.53 41.51
CA ILE A 205 -86.85 -11.55 41.37
C ILE A 205 -87.39 -12.98 41.56
N GLY A 206 -88.52 -13.16 42.27
CA GLY A 206 -89.13 -14.47 42.51
C GLY A 206 -89.72 -15.14 41.26
N ASP A 207 -89.99 -14.36 40.21
CA ASP A 207 -90.54 -14.86 38.93
C ASP A 207 -89.44 -15.34 37.97
N TYR A 208 -88.18 -15.14 38.34
CA TYR A 208 -87.02 -15.48 37.52
C TYR A 208 -86.42 -16.85 37.90
N PRO A 209 -85.78 -17.55 36.95
CA PRO A 209 -85.19 -18.86 37.22
C PRO A 209 -84.06 -18.79 38.26
N ALA A 210 -83.75 -19.95 38.86
CA ALA A 210 -82.83 -20.06 40.00
C ALA A 210 -81.40 -19.53 39.74
N ASP A 211 -81.02 -19.35 38.48
CA ASP A 211 -79.74 -18.80 38.04
C ASP A 211 -79.69 -17.24 38.02
N TYR A 212 -80.81 -16.56 38.28
CA TYR A 212 -80.87 -15.12 38.54
C TYR A 212 -80.72 -14.77 40.04
N LEU A 213 -80.98 -15.74 40.91
CA LEU A 213 -80.91 -15.55 42.36
C LEU A 213 -79.46 -15.55 42.85
N LEU A 214 -79.18 -14.70 43.84
CA LEU A 214 -77.93 -14.73 44.59
C LEU A 214 -77.85 -16.05 45.38
N GLN A 215 -76.71 -16.74 45.31
CA GLN A 215 -76.50 -17.99 46.05
C GLN A 215 -75.88 -17.71 47.42
N ALA A 216 -76.13 -18.61 48.39
CA ALA A 216 -75.55 -18.50 49.72
C ALA A 216 -74.01 -18.53 49.68
N PRO A 217 -73.30 -17.69 50.47
CA PRO A 217 -73.81 -16.79 51.53
C PRO A 217 -74.16 -15.36 51.08
N PHE A 218 -74.12 -15.06 49.78
CA PHE A 218 -74.26 -13.70 49.24
C PHE A 218 -75.72 -13.21 49.19
N ASP A 219 -76.68 -14.13 49.27
CA ASP A 219 -78.11 -13.87 49.46
C ASP A 219 -78.44 -13.16 50.78
N MET A 220 -77.54 -13.25 51.77
CA MET A 220 -77.65 -12.59 53.07
C MET A 220 -77.16 -11.13 53.06
N ILE A 221 -76.55 -10.66 51.97
CA ILE A 221 -76.05 -9.28 51.86
C ILE A 221 -77.23 -8.32 51.75
N GLU A 222 -77.51 -7.61 52.83
CA GLU A 222 -78.68 -6.73 52.95
C GLU A 222 -78.83 -5.69 51.81
N PRO A 223 -77.74 -5.02 51.34
CA PRO A 223 -77.77 -4.11 50.18
C PRO A 223 -78.18 -4.73 48.85
N LEU A 224 -78.03 -6.05 48.68
CA LEU A 224 -78.38 -6.77 47.45
C LEU A 224 -79.71 -7.51 47.58
N ARG A 225 -80.28 -7.55 48.79
CA ARG A 225 -81.54 -8.24 49.09
C ARG A 225 -82.74 -7.36 48.79
N SER A 226 -83.02 -7.15 47.51
CA SER A 226 -84.25 -6.49 47.03
C SER A 226 -85.03 -7.44 46.12
N SER A 227 -86.36 -7.38 46.20
CA SER A 227 -87.24 -8.12 45.27
C SER A 227 -87.39 -7.39 43.93
N CYS A 228 -87.13 -6.08 43.88
CA CYS A 228 -87.36 -5.21 42.73
C CYS A 228 -86.17 -4.24 42.60
N PHE A 229 -85.41 -4.31 41.50
CA PHE A 229 -84.21 -3.49 41.29
C PHE A 229 -83.79 -3.36 39.82
N ILE A 230 -82.95 -2.37 39.53
CA ILE A 230 -82.32 -2.14 38.23
C ILE A 230 -80.81 -2.37 38.35
N LEU A 231 -80.25 -3.16 37.43
CA LEU A 231 -78.81 -3.31 37.28
C LEU A 231 -78.35 -2.73 35.95
N CYS A 232 -77.38 -1.82 35.98
CA CYS A 232 -76.82 -1.21 34.79
C CYS A 232 -75.29 -1.39 34.74
N PRO A 233 -74.72 -1.95 33.65
CA PRO A 233 -73.28 -2.15 33.54
C PRO A 233 -72.56 -0.83 33.25
N ILE A 234 -71.33 -0.71 33.76
CA ILE A 234 -70.36 0.34 33.41
C ILE A 234 -69.39 -0.26 32.41
N VAL A 235 -69.43 0.21 31.16
CA VAL A 235 -68.65 -0.37 30.06
C VAL A 235 -67.57 0.60 29.61
N LEU A 236 -66.31 0.18 29.69
CA LEU A 236 -65.15 0.93 29.24
C LEU A 236 -64.45 0.18 28.09
N LYS A 237 -64.35 0.81 26.91
CA LYS A 237 -63.76 0.20 25.69
C LYS A 237 -64.35 -1.18 25.30
N GLY A 238 -65.64 -1.38 25.54
CA GLY A 238 -66.33 -2.65 25.21
C GLY A 238 -66.18 -3.74 26.26
N GLU A 239 -65.53 -3.46 27.40
CA GLU A 239 -65.49 -4.36 28.55
C GLU A 239 -66.24 -3.79 29.74
N THR A 240 -66.99 -4.64 30.45
CA THR A 240 -67.65 -4.23 31.69
C THR A 240 -66.60 -4.12 32.79
N ILE A 241 -66.61 -3.01 33.52
CA ILE A 241 -65.69 -2.73 34.62
C ILE A 241 -66.40 -2.60 35.97
N GLY A 242 -67.73 -2.50 35.96
CA GLY A 242 -68.56 -2.45 37.15
C GLY A 242 -70.04 -2.49 36.80
N VAL A 243 -70.90 -2.50 37.83
CA VAL A 243 -72.37 -2.54 37.72
C VAL A 243 -72.96 -1.58 38.75
N PHE A 244 -73.85 -0.70 38.31
CA PHE A 244 -74.77 0.04 39.17
C PHE A 244 -75.94 -0.85 39.55
N GLY A 245 -76.30 -0.88 40.83
CA GLY A 245 -77.52 -1.50 41.32
C GLY A 245 -78.39 -0.48 42.06
N LEU A 246 -79.64 -0.35 41.64
CA LEU A 246 -80.59 0.62 42.18
C LEU A 246 -81.87 -0.08 42.64
N ASP A 247 -82.38 0.28 43.81
CA ASP A 247 -83.65 -0.24 44.32
C ASP A 247 -84.48 0.79 45.12
N ASN A 248 -85.76 0.47 45.31
CA ASN A 248 -86.72 1.20 46.15
C ASN A 248 -87.32 0.29 47.24
N LYS A 249 -86.45 -0.33 48.03
CA LYS A 249 -86.82 -1.40 48.97
C LYS A 249 -87.84 -1.02 50.05
N LYS A 250 -87.86 0.23 50.55
CA LYS A 250 -88.74 0.66 51.65
C LYS A 250 -90.08 1.20 51.17
N SER A 251 -90.09 2.04 50.13
CA SER A 251 -91.32 2.63 49.59
C SER A 251 -92.11 1.68 48.69
N HIS A 252 -91.48 0.61 48.17
CA HIS A 252 -92.07 -0.29 47.16
C HIS A 252 -92.60 0.45 45.93
N ARG A 253 -92.03 1.62 45.63
CA ARG A 253 -92.38 2.40 44.44
C ARG A 253 -92.04 1.59 43.19
N ALA A 254 -93.01 1.40 42.30
CA ALA A 254 -92.79 0.74 41.02
C ALA A 254 -91.66 1.44 40.25
N LEU A 255 -90.68 0.64 39.81
CA LEU A 255 -89.57 1.10 39.00
C LEU A 255 -90.10 1.59 37.65
N ASN A 256 -89.51 2.65 37.11
CA ASN A 256 -89.97 3.27 35.87
C ASN A 256 -88.99 2.98 34.73
N ASP A 257 -89.50 2.39 33.65
CA ASP A 257 -88.69 2.07 32.46
C ASP A 257 -87.99 3.31 31.87
N THR A 258 -88.55 4.52 32.06
CA THR A 258 -87.90 5.76 31.59
C THR A 258 -86.63 6.15 32.36
N ASP A 259 -86.35 5.53 33.51
CA ASP A 259 -85.17 5.87 34.33
C ASP A 259 -83.91 5.10 33.88
N VAL A 260 -84.10 4.01 33.12
CA VAL A 260 -83.02 3.14 32.59
C VAL A 260 -82.02 3.94 31.74
N ASP A 261 -82.51 4.81 30.85
CA ASP A 261 -81.66 5.64 29.98
C ASP A 261 -80.81 6.63 30.78
N THR A 262 -81.35 7.16 31.88
CA THR A 262 -80.64 8.11 32.75
C THR A 262 -79.53 7.41 33.53
N ILE A 263 -79.79 6.19 34.02
CA ILE A 263 -78.79 5.36 34.72
C ILE A 263 -77.66 4.99 33.76
N ARG A 264 -78.00 4.59 32.53
CA ARG A 264 -77.02 4.29 31.48
C ARG A 264 -76.13 5.48 31.16
N LEU A 265 -76.70 6.69 31.11
CA LEU A 265 -75.94 7.91 30.87
C LEU A 265 -74.91 8.21 31.98
N PHE A 266 -75.23 7.94 33.26
CA PHE A 266 -74.26 8.04 34.36
C PHE A 266 -73.16 6.99 34.25
N ALA A 267 -73.49 5.77 33.83
CA ALA A 267 -72.51 4.71 33.60
C ALA A 267 -71.53 5.07 32.47
N ASP A 268 -72.03 5.65 31.37
CA ASP A 268 -71.20 6.12 30.27
C ASP A 268 -70.31 7.31 30.68
N GLN A 269 -70.81 8.23 31.51
CA GLN A 269 -70.01 9.34 32.03
C GLN A 269 -68.89 8.87 32.97
N ALA A 270 -69.14 7.88 33.83
CA ALA A 270 -68.11 7.28 34.67
C ALA A 270 -67.01 6.62 33.83
N ALA A 271 -67.39 5.86 32.79
CA ALA A 271 -66.45 5.24 31.87
C ALA A 271 -65.59 6.28 31.12
N ALA A 272 -66.20 7.35 30.60
CA ALA A 272 -65.46 8.42 29.91
C ALA A 272 -64.43 9.12 30.83
N ALA A 273 -64.80 9.37 32.09
CA ALA A 273 -63.88 9.96 33.07
C ALA A 273 -62.69 9.02 33.37
N PHE A 274 -62.92 7.72 33.52
CA PHE A 274 -61.85 6.74 33.73
C PHE A 274 -60.88 6.63 32.55
N LEU A 275 -61.38 6.72 31.31
CA LEU A 275 -60.54 6.73 30.12
C LEU A 275 -59.58 7.93 30.14
N ARG A 276 -60.11 9.12 30.47
CA ARG A 276 -59.33 10.36 30.56
C ARG A 276 -58.23 10.25 31.63
N ILE A 277 -58.57 9.78 32.83
CA ILE A 277 -57.61 9.63 33.94
C ILE A 277 -56.48 8.67 33.53
N SER A 278 -56.79 7.57 32.84
CA SER A 278 -55.78 6.60 32.38
C SER A 278 -54.86 7.15 31.28
N LEU A 279 -55.37 7.98 30.38
CA LEU A 279 -54.59 8.60 29.31
C LEU A 279 -53.57 9.61 29.85
N LEU A 280 -53.98 10.45 30.81
CA LEU A 280 -53.10 11.41 31.47
C LEU A 280 -51.90 10.73 32.15
N ALA A 281 -52.13 9.66 32.91
CA ALA A 281 -51.05 8.94 33.58
C ALA A 281 -50.02 8.29 32.62
N SER A 282 -50.46 7.88 31.42
CA SER A 282 -49.56 7.25 30.42
C SER A 282 -48.67 8.28 29.73
N ILE A 283 -49.17 9.50 29.53
CA ILE A 283 -48.41 10.60 28.92
C ILE A 283 -47.25 11.01 29.84
N ASP A 284 -47.48 11.10 31.15
CA ASP A 284 -46.46 11.47 32.14
C ASP A 284 -45.27 10.48 32.19
N GLN A 285 -45.55 9.18 32.06
CA GLN A 285 -44.49 8.18 32.04
C GLN A 285 -43.61 8.31 30.79
N LEU A 286 -44.23 8.53 29.63
CA LEU A 286 -43.52 8.68 28.35
C LEU A 286 -42.65 9.94 28.30
N THR A 287 -43.14 11.06 28.84
CA THR A 287 -42.38 12.31 28.86
C THR A 287 -41.14 12.22 29.76
N LEU A 288 -41.24 11.49 30.90
CA LEU A 288 -40.11 11.27 31.81
C LEU A 288 -39.01 10.41 31.18
N GLU A 289 -39.37 9.31 30.49
CA GLU A 289 -38.41 8.46 29.78
C GLU A 289 -37.75 9.19 28.61
N LEU A 290 -38.52 10.00 27.89
CA LEU A 290 -38.01 10.80 26.78
C LEU A 290 -36.98 11.83 27.25
N GLY A 291 -37.23 12.51 28.38
CA GLY A 291 -36.29 13.46 28.98
C GLY A 291 -34.95 12.82 29.41
N LYS A 292 -35.00 11.60 29.98
CA LYS A 292 -33.78 10.85 30.32
C LYS A 292 -32.97 10.49 29.09
N THR A 293 -33.63 10.00 28.04
CA THR A 293 -32.98 9.58 26.80
C THR A 293 -32.27 10.74 26.09
N PHE A 294 -32.92 11.91 26.00
CA PHE A 294 -32.28 13.10 25.43
C PHE A 294 -31.06 13.55 26.23
N THR A 295 -31.14 13.50 27.55
CA THR A 295 -30.02 13.90 28.44
C THR A 295 -28.80 12.98 28.27
N GLU A 296 -29.01 11.66 28.17
CA GLU A 296 -27.92 10.70 27.93
C GLU A 296 -27.27 10.86 26.56
N LEU A 297 -28.06 11.09 25.51
CA LEU A 297 -27.55 11.30 24.16
C LEU A 297 -26.74 12.60 24.04
N LEU A 298 -27.24 13.70 24.61
CA LEU A 298 -26.53 14.98 24.61
C LEU A 298 -25.21 14.92 25.40
N LYS A 299 -25.15 14.15 26.50
CA LYS A 299 -23.91 13.91 27.24
C LYS A 299 -22.82 13.24 26.40
N ASN A 300 -23.21 12.47 25.38
CA ASN A 300 -22.27 11.81 24.47
C ASN A 300 -21.79 12.71 23.31
N ARG A 301 -22.34 13.92 23.14
CA ARG A 301 -21.92 14.90 22.10
C ARG A 301 -20.41 15.10 22.09
N ASP A 302 -19.83 15.39 23.25
CA ASP A 302 -18.38 15.62 23.40
C ASP A 302 -17.54 14.39 23.07
N ALA A 303 -18.05 13.19 23.31
CA ALA A 303 -17.37 11.96 22.94
C ALA A 303 -17.36 11.76 21.42
N TYR A 304 -18.48 12.02 20.74
CA TYR A 304 -18.58 11.96 19.28
C TYR A 304 -17.69 13.00 18.60
N SER A 305 -17.74 14.27 19.03
CA SER A 305 -16.90 15.33 18.46
C SER A 305 -15.40 15.03 18.64
N ARG A 306 -14.98 14.48 19.80
CA ARG A 306 -13.59 14.05 20.02
C ARG A 306 -13.18 12.90 19.11
N ASN A 307 -14.04 11.91 18.89
CA ASN A 307 -13.76 10.79 18.00
C ASN A 307 -13.64 11.25 16.54
N LEU A 308 -14.53 12.13 16.08
CA LEU A 308 -14.47 12.71 14.74
C LEU A 308 -13.22 13.56 14.53
N TYR A 309 -12.81 14.35 15.53
CA TYR A 309 -11.56 15.11 15.48
C TYR A 309 -10.34 14.18 15.38
N ARG A 310 -10.29 13.09 16.17
CA ARG A 310 -9.22 12.09 16.09
C ARG A 310 -9.17 11.40 14.73
N LEU A 311 -10.32 11.07 14.15
CA LEU A 311 -10.43 10.50 12.81
C LEU A 311 -9.88 11.48 11.75
N LYS A 312 -10.27 12.76 11.82
CA LYS A 312 -9.75 13.80 10.91
C LYS A 312 -8.23 13.95 11.02
N SER A 313 -7.71 14.03 12.24
CA SER A 313 -6.26 14.14 12.48
C SER A 313 -5.49 12.89 12.02
N SER A 314 -6.11 11.70 12.13
CA SER A 314 -5.51 10.44 11.66
C SER A 314 -5.48 10.39 10.13
N ALA A 315 -6.54 10.84 9.47
CA ALA A 315 -6.58 10.97 8.00
C ALA A 315 -5.52 11.97 7.49
N ASP A 316 -5.35 13.12 8.17
CA ASP A 316 -4.31 14.09 7.83
C ASP A 316 -2.89 13.51 8.03
N SER A 317 -2.69 12.74 9.10
CA SER A 317 -1.42 12.06 9.37
C SER A 317 -1.13 10.96 8.34
N LEU A 318 -2.15 10.21 7.90
CA LEU A 318 -2.04 9.19 6.85
C LEU A 318 -1.68 9.81 5.50
N ALA A 319 -2.31 10.93 5.12
CA ALA A 319 -1.98 11.66 3.89
C ALA A 319 -0.53 12.16 3.90
N ASN A 320 -0.09 12.79 4.99
CA ASN A 320 1.29 13.25 5.14
C ASN A 320 2.30 12.09 5.13
N GLY A 321 1.99 10.99 5.80
CA GLY A 321 2.82 9.77 5.79
C GLY A 321 2.95 9.18 4.40
N SER A 322 1.84 9.10 3.66
CA SER A 322 1.80 8.61 2.28
C SER A 322 2.62 9.48 1.34
N GLN A 323 2.50 10.81 1.43
CA GLN A 323 3.34 11.73 0.65
C GLN A 323 4.84 11.57 0.97
N LYS A 324 5.18 11.27 2.23
CA LYS A 324 6.58 10.99 2.60
C LYS A 324 7.07 9.67 2.01
N ILE A 325 6.23 8.63 2.01
CA ILE A 325 6.54 7.33 1.37
C ILE A 325 6.76 7.52 -0.13
N ASP A 326 5.89 8.27 -0.81
CA ASP A 326 6.01 8.56 -2.24
C ASP A 326 7.34 9.25 -2.59
N SER A 327 7.69 10.34 -1.88
CA SER A 327 8.98 11.01 -2.08
C SER A 327 10.19 10.11 -1.79
N THR A 328 10.07 9.21 -0.81
CA THR A 328 11.13 8.26 -0.46
C THR A 328 11.25 7.17 -1.53
N ALA A 329 10.14 6.68 -2.07
CA ALA A 329 10.11 5.72 -3.16
C ALA A 329 10.83 6.28 -4.40
N HIS A 330 10.57 7.54 -4.76
CA HIS A 330 11.29 8.22 -5.84
C HIS A 330 12.80 8.35 -5.56
N GLY A 331 13.20 8.71 -4.33
CA GLY A 331 14.62 8.77 -3.97
C GLY A 331 15.32 7.41 -4.02
N VAL A 332 14.60 6.32 -3.69
CA VAL A 332 15.11 4.94 -3.85
C VAL A 332 15.26 4.59 -5.33
N MET A 333 14.30 4.94 -6.20
CA MET A 333 14.42 4.70 -7.65
C MET A 333 15.66 5.38 -8.24
N GLU A 334 15.92 6.64 -7.88
CA GLU A 334 17.11 7.37 -8.34
C GLU A 334 18.40 6.68 -7.88
N SER A 335 18.43 6.22 -6.63
CA SER A 335 19.56 5.46 -6.07
C SER A 335 19.77 4.13 -6.80
N VAL A 336 18.68 3.43 -7.15
CA VAL A 336 18.72 2.19 -7.91
C VAL A 336 19.22 2.40 -9.33
N ASP A 337 18.82 3.47 -10.01
CA ASP A 337 19.33 3.82 -11.34
C ASP A 337 20.84 4.10 -11.31
N CYS A 338 21.31 4.84 -10.30
CA CYS A 338 22.74 5.06 -10.07
C CYS A 338 23.49 3.73 -9.84
N ALA A 339 22.95 2.85 -8.99
CA ALA A 339 23.53 1.55 -8.71
C ALA A 339 23.55 0.63 -9.93
N SER A 340 22.54 0.72 -10.81
CA SER A 340 22.44 -0.05 -12.05
C SER A 340 23.53 0.36 -13.04
N VAL A 341 23.78 1.66 -13.19
CA VAL A 341 24.90 2.19 -13.98
C VAL A 341 26.24 1.68 -13.43
N ALA A 342 26.44 1.73 -12.11
CA ALA A 342 27.66 1.23 -11.48
C ALA A 342 27.85 -0.28 -11.70
N ALA A 343 26.79 -1.08 -11.58
CA ALA A 343 26.82 -2.50 -11.88
C ALA A 343 27.20 -2.76 -13.35
N GLY A 344 26.66 -1.98 -14.29
CA GLY A 344 27.04 -2.03 -15.70
C GLY A 344 28.52 -1.74 -15.93
N GLN A 345 29.06 -0.71 -15.28
CA GLN A 345 30.49 -0.38 -15.35
C GLN A 345 31.37 -1.50 -14.78
N ILE A 346 30.97 -2.12 -13.67
CA ILE A 346 31.67 -3.29 -13.10
C ILE A 346 31.67 -4.44 -14.10
N SER A 347 30.56 -4.70 -14.79
CA SER A 347 30.49 -5.75 -15.82
C SER A 347 31.49 -5.49 -16.95
N ILE A 348 31.54 -4.26 -17.48
CA ILE A 348 32.48 -3.87 -18.53
C ILE A 348 33.93 -4.03 -18.07
N ALA A 349 34.25 -3.56 -16.86
CA ALA A 349 35.59 -3.70 -16.30
C ALA A 349 35.98 -5.18 -16.10
N THR A 350 35.03 -6.02 -15.72
CA THR A 350 35.24 -7.46 -15.53
C THR A 350 35.52 -8.16 -16.88
N ASP A 351 34.80 -7.80 -17.94
CA ASP A 351 35.07 -8.31 -19.29
C ASP A 351 36.44 -7.86 -19.80
N GLN A 352 36.84 -6.61 -19.55
CA GLN A 352 38.18 -6.11 -19.87
C GLN A 352 39.28 -6.86 -19.12
N ILE A 353 39.09 -7.14 -17.82
CA ILE A 353 40.02 -7.95 -17.03
C ILE A 353 40.16 -9.33 -17.67
N THR A 354 39.05 -9.97 -18.05
CA THR A 354 39.07 -11.29 -18.69
C THR A 354 39.87 -11.28 -20.00
N GLY A 355 39.65 -10.28 -20.86
CA GLY A 355 40.43 -10.13 -22.10
C GLY A 355 41.92 -9.87 -21.86
N ASN A 356 42.26 -9.10 -20.82
CA ASN A 356 43.66 -8.90 -20.42
C ASN A 356 44.31 -10.18 -19.86
N MET A 357 43.53 -11.06 -19.20
CA MET A 357 44.04 -12.34 -18.72
C MET A 357 44.42 -13.28 -19.87
N ASP A 358 43.69 -13.28 -20.98
CA ASP A 358 44.03 -14.08 -22.17
C ASP A 358 45.38 -13.62 -22.75
N ALA A 359 45.57 -12.31 -22.90
CA ALA A 359 46.83 -11.74 -23.36
C ALA A 359 47.99 -12.03 -22.40
N LEU A 360 47.75 -11.97 -21.09
CA LEU A 360 48.73 -12.32 -20.07
C LEU A 360 49.09 -13.81 -20.14
N SER A 361 48.12 -14.70 -20.35
CA SER A 361 48.37 -16.13 -20.51
C SER A 361 49.26 -16.42 -21.72
N ASP A 362 49.01 -15.80 -22.87
CA ASP A 362 49.87 -15.92 -24.06
C ASP A 362 51.30 -15.41 -23.78
N SER A 363 51.44 -14.29 -23.07
CA SER A 363 52.74 -13.76 -22.65
C SER A 363 53.50 -14.70 -21.72
N VAL A 364 52.80 -15.36 -20.79
CA VAL A 364 53.36 -16.40 -19.91
C VAL A 364 53.87 -17.59 -20.74
N TYR A 365 53.09 -18.10 -21.70
CA TYR A 365 53.52 -19.20 -22.57
C TYR A 365 54.77 -18.86 -23.40
N LYS A 366 54.81 -17.65 -23.97
CA LYS A 366 56.00 -17.15 -24.68
C LYS A 366 57.21 -17.02 -23.76
N SER A 367 57.00 -16.56 -22.54
CA SER A 367 58.07 -16.45 -21.54
C SER A 367 58.63 -17.81 -21.13
N VAL A 368 57.77 -18.83 -20.95
CA VAL A 368 58.21 -20.21 -20.70
C VAL A 368 59.07 -20.71 -21.86
N SER A 369 58.59 -20.56 -23.09
CA SER A 369 59.31 -21.02 -24.29
C SER A 369 60.68 -20.33 -24.41
N ALA A 370 60.75 -19.02 -24.16
CA ALA A 370 62.00 -18.28 -24.17
C ALA A 370 62.97 -18.77 -23.07
N MET A 371 62.46 -19.09 -21.86
CA MET A 371 63.30 -19.63 -20.79
C MET A 371 63.84 -21.04 -21.12
N GLU A 372 63.06 -21.88 -21.79
CA GLU A 372 63.53 -23.19 -22.26
C GLU A 372 64.64 -23.04 -23.31
N GLU A 373 64.52 -22.08 -24.21
CA GLU A 373 65.55 -21.76 -25.21
C GLU A 373 66.83 -21.23 -24.53
N ILE A 374 66.69 -20.33 -23.56
CA ILE A 374 67.84 -19.83 -22.76
C ILE A 374 68.49 -20.98 -21.98
N ALA A 375 67.72 -21.87 -21.36
CA ALA A 375 68.27 -23.03 -20.66
C ALA A 375 69.03 -23.97 -21.61
N SER A 376 68.55 -24.13 -22.85
CA SER A 376 69.22 -24.93 -23.88
C SER A 376 70.53 -24.29 -24.33
N THR A 377 70.53 -22.98 -24.60
CA THR A 377 71.72 -22.24 -25.02
C THR A 377 72.77 -22.19 -23.91
N LEU A 378 72.38 -22.05 -22.64
CA LEU A 378 73.30 -22.14 -21.50
C LEU A 378 74.01 -23.49 -21.44
N ARG A 379 73.30 -24.62 -21.61
CA ARG A 379 73.92 -25.95 -21.68
C ARG A 379 74.92 -26.06 -22.85
N GLN A 380 74.66 -25.36 -23.95
CA GLN A 380 75.60 -25.30 -25.07
C GLN A 380 76.83 -24.45 -24.74
N VAL A 381 76.66 -23.32 -24.07
CA VAL A 381 77.78 -22.48 -23.58
C VAL A 381 78.65 -23.27 -22.60
N GLU A 382 78.07 -23.97 -21.62
CA GLU A 382 78.82 -24.81 -20.67
C GLU A 382 79.66 -25.88 -21.38
N ARG A 383 79.08 -26.57 -22.36
CA ARG A 383 79.81 -27.57 -23.18
C ARG A 383 80.94 -26.92 -23.97
N ASN A 384 80.68 -25.80 -24.63
CA ASN A 384 81.69 -25.08 -25.41
C ASN A 384 82.83 -24.58 -24.52
N THR A 385 82.53 -24.04 -23.35
CA THR A 385 83.52 -23.60 -22.37
C THR A 385 84.37 -24.77 -21.86
N SER A 386 83.76 -25.93 -21.62
CA SER A 386 84.52 -27.15 -21.25
C SER A 386 85.45 -27.61 -22.37
N LEU A 387 85.01 -27.59 -23.63
CA LEU A 387 85.83 -27.90 -24.79
C LEU A 387 86.98 -26.90 -24.97
N SER A 388 86.70 -25.60 -24.86
CA SER A 388 87.71 -24.54 -24.92
C SER A 388 88.74 -24.67 -23.81
N HIS A 389 88.32 -25.00 -22.58
CA HIS A 389 89.21 -25.26 -21.46
C HIS A 389 90.16 -26.42 -21.78
N GLY A 390 89.63 -27.53 -22.28
CA GLY A 390 90.42 -28.69 -22.70
C GLY A 390 91.41 -28.36 -23.83
N LEU A 391 91.00 -27.57 -24.83
CA LEU A 391 91.87 -27.15 -25.92
C LEU A 391 93.00 -26.25 -25.45
N SER A 392 92.70 -25.22 -24.64
CA SER A 392 93.71 -24.32 -24.09
C SER A 392 94.70 -25.05 -23.18
N SER A 393 94.24 -26.04 -22.40
CA SER A 393 95.11 -26.89 -21.59
C SER A 393 96.10 -27.69 -22.45
N ARG A 394 95.63 -28.27 -23.56
CA ARG A 394 96.49 -28.99 -24.51
C ARG A 394 97.48 -28.07 -25.22
N VAL A 395 97.06 -26.85 -25.60
CA VAL A 395 97.98 -25.86 -26.19
C VAL A 395 99.08 -25.50 -25.20
N LYS A 396 98.74 -25.30 -23.92
CA LYS A 396 99.72 -25.06 -22.86
C LYS A 396 100.73 -26.22 -22.75
N GLU A 397 100.24 -27.45 -22.68
CA GLU A 397 101.09 -28.65 -22.60
C GLU A 397 102.02 -28.79 -23.81
N HIS A 398 101.50 -28.63 -25.03
CA HIS A 398 102.30 -28.71 -26.25
C HIS A 398 103.33 -27.59 -26.36
N ALA A 399 103.01 -26.37 -25.92
CA ALA A 399 103.95 -25.27 -25.89
C ALA A 399 105.05 -25.48 -24.82
N GLU A 400 104.72 -26.04 -23.65
CA GLU A 400 105.70 -26.44 -22.63
C GLU A 400 106.67 -27.51 -23.16
N GLN A 401 106.13 -28.56 -23.82
CA GLN A 401 106.93 -29.60 -24.46
C GLN A 401 107.82 -29.04 -25.57
N SER A 402 107.28 -28.18 -26.44
CA SER A 402 108.03 -27.58 -27.53
C SER A 402 109.16 -26.67 -27.02
N ARG A 403 108.92 -25.94 -25.91
CA ARG A 403 109.94 -25.08 -25.30
C ARG A 403 111.10 -25.90 -24.76
N GLU A 404 110.84 -27.07 -24.20
CA GLU A 404 111.89 -27.99 -23.75
C GLU A 404 112.72 -28.53 -24.92
N VAL A 405 112.09 -28.92 -26.03
CA VAL A 405 112.80 -29.35 -27.25
C VAL A 405 113.67 -28.22 -27.83
N VAL A 406 113.16 -26.99 -27.85
CA VAL A 406 113.95 -25.82 -28.29
C VAL A 406 115.14 -25.59 -27.36
N ARG A 407 114.95 -25.70 -26.04
CA ARG A 407 116.03 -25.58 -25.04
C ARG A 407 117.13 -26.61 -25.26
N GLU A 408 116.76 -27.87 -25.52
CA GLU A 408 117.72 -28.94 -25.84
C GLU A 408 118.45 -28.68 -27.18
N THR A 409 117.74 -28.13 -28.16
CA THR A 409 118.32 -27.74 -29.46
C THR A 409 119.32 -26.58 -29.31
N GLU A 410 119.00 -25.56 -28.51
CA GLU A 410 119.89 -24.45 -28.20
C GLU A 410 121.17 -24.94 -27.51
N GLN A 411 121.04 -25.87 -26.54
CA GLN A 411 122.18 -26.49 -25.87
C GLN A 411 123.05 -27.29 -26.86
N SER A 412 122.43 -28.06 -27.77
CA SER A 412 123.15 -28.81 -28.81
C SER A 412 123.89 -27.88 -29.78
N LEU A 413 123.31 -26.72 -30.12
CA LEU A 413 123.97 -25.72 -30.97
C LEU A 413 125.14 -25.04 -30.27
N ASP A 414 125.06 -24.80 -28.95
CA ASP A 414 126.19 -24.31 -28.17
C ASP A 414 127.35 -25.32 -28.15
N ASP A 415 127.04 -26.62 -27.99
CA ASP A 415 128.03 -27.70 -28.08
C ASP A 415 128.70 -27.76 -29.46
N ILE A 416 127.92 -27.64 -30.54
CA ILE A 416 128.43 -27.56 -31.91
C ILE A 416 129.32 -26.33 -32.08
N GLN A 417 128.90 -25.16 -31.58
CA GLN A 417 129.70 -23.93 -31.65
C GLN A 417 131.07 -24.12 -31.00
N ARG A 418 131.12 -24.77 -29.82
CA ARG A 418 132.38 -25.10 -29.13
C ARG A 418 133.24 -26.07 -29.96
N SER A 419 132.63 -27.10 -30.56
CA SER A 419 133.35 -28.06 -31.42
C SER A 419 133.91 -27.42 -32.69
N VAL A 420 133.17 -26.49 -33.30
CA VAL A 420 133.58 -25.71 -34.48
C VAL A 420 134.78 -24.83 -34.14
N GLU A 421 134.78 -24.15 -32.98
CA GLU A 421 135.92 -23.34 -32.53
C GLU A 421 137.18 -24.18 -32.32
N LEU A 422 137.06 -25.34 -31.65
CA LEU A 422 138.19 -26.27 -31.46
C LEU A 422 138.75 -26.79 -32.79
N SER A 423 137.87 -27.05 -33.76
CA SER A 423 138.24 -27.49 -35.10
C SER A 423 138.97 -26.38 -35.87
N PHE A 424 138.48 -25.14 -35.78
CA PHE A 424 139.13 -23.96 -36.36
C PHE A 424 140.57 -23.79 -35.83
N GLU A 425 140.75 -23.88 -34.50
CA GLU A 425 142.08 -23.82 -33.89
C GLU A 425 142.98 -24.98 -34.34
N GLY A 426 142.42 -26.18 -34.50
CA GLY A 426 143.13 -27.35 -35.02
C GLY A 426 143.69 -27.12 -36.42
N ILE A 427 142.87 -26.62 -37.33
CA ILE A 427 143.29 -26.30 -38.71
C ILE A 427 144.32 -25.17 -38.72
N LYS A 428 144.14 -24.15 -37.88
CA LYS A 428 145.12 -23.05 -37.75
C LYS A 428 146.48 -23.57 -37.31
N ARG A 429 146.53 -24.52 -36.37
CA ARG A 429 147.78 -25.20 -35.96
C ARG A 429 148.37 -26.04 -37.09
N LEU A 430 147.55 -26.75 -37.87
CA LEU A 430 148.01 -27.52 -39.02
C LEU A 430 148.65 -26.63 -40.09
N GLY A 431 148.02 -25.50 -40.43
CA GLY A 431 148.57 -24.51 -41.35
C GLY A 431 149.91 -23.94 -40.87
N ALA A 432 150.02 -23.59 -39.58
CA ALA A 432 151.26 -23.11 -38.99
C ALA A 432 152.38 -24.17 -38.99
N ASN A 433 152.05 -25.43 -38.70
CA ASN A 433 153.02 -26.53 -38.74
C ASN A 433 153.46 -26.83 -40.18
N SER A 434 152.56 -26.78 -41.15
CA SER A 434 152.87 -27.01 -42.57
C SER A 434 153.84 -25.96 -43.10
N GLY A 435 153.63 -24.67 -42.78
CA GLY A 435 154.57 -23.60 -43.14
C GLY A 435 155.94 -23.75 -42.46
N ARG A 436 156.02 -24.34 -41.25
CA ARG A 436 157.32 -24.68 -40.63
C ARG A 436 158.03 -25.79 -41.38
N ILE A 437 157.30 -26.81 -41.85
CA ILE A 437 157.86 -27.91 -42.64
C ILE A 437 158.34 -27.39 -43.99
N GLU A 438 157.58 -26.50 -44.65
CA GLU A 438 158.00 -25.83 -45.89
C GLU A 438 159.38 -25.15 -45.72
N GLY A 439 159.55 -24.43 -44.61
CA GLY A 439 160.83 -23.82 -44.24
C GLY A 439 161.97 -24.84 -44.10
N PHE A 440 161.72 -25.99 -43.46
CA PHE A 440 162.73 -27.06 -43.37
C PHE A 440 163.06 -27.68 -44.72
N VAL A 441 162.05 -27.95 -45.55
CA VAL A 441 162.24 -28.53 -46.90
C VAL A 441 163.01 -27.58 -47.81
N SER A 442 162.76 -26.27 -47.71
CA SER A 442 163.53 -25.23 -48.41
C SER A 442 165.02 -25.27 -48.03
N VAL A 443 165.33 -25.37 -46.72
CA VAL A 443 166.71 -25.52 -46.24
C VAL A 443 167.35 -26.83 -46.75
N ILE A 444 166.62 -27.95 -46.76
CA ILE A 444 167.13 -29.23 -47.28
C ILE A 444 167.40 -29.12 -48.78
N ASN A 445 166.51 -28.49 -49.56
CA ASN A 445 166.72 -28.26 -50.98
C ASN A 445 167.96 -27.38 -51.23
N ASP A 446 168.18 -26.36 -50.42
CA ASP A 446 169.39 -25.52 -50.48
C ASP A 446 170.67 -26.28 -50.13
N ILE A 447 170.65 -27.11 -49.08
CA ILE A 447 171.76 -28.01 -48.73
C ILE A 447 172.03 -28.97 -49.89
N THR A 448 170.97 -29.54 -50.46
CA THR A 448 171.06 -30.49 -51.57
C THR A 448 171.65 -29.82 -52.82
N LYS A 449 171.24 -28.61 -53.18
CA LYS A 449 171.87 -27.86 -54.28
C LYS A 449 173.36 -27.62 -54.03
N ARG A 450 173.74 -27.26 -52.79
CA ARG A 450 175.15 -27.08 -52.41
C ARG A 450 175.93 -28.39 -52.45
N THR A 451 175.35 -29.50 -51.98
CA THR A 451 175.97 -30.83 -52.02
C THR A 451 176.16 -31.32 -53.44
N ASN A 452 175.18 -31.12 -54.34
CA ASN A 452 175.31 -31.43 -55.76
C ASN A 452 176.46 -30.64 -56.42
N LEU A 453 176.62 -29.34 -56.08
CA LEU A 453 177.74 -28.52 -56.56
C LEU A 453 179.08 -28.97 -56.00
N LEU A 454 179.15 -29.33 -54.71
CA LEU A 454 180.36 -29.86 -54.08
C LEU A 454 180.77 -31.21 -54.67
N ALA A 455 179.80 -32.11 -54.89
CA ALA A 455 179.98 -33.40 -55.51
C ALA A 455 180.44 -33.27 -56.97
N LEU A 456 179.85 -32.34 -57.73
CA LEU A 456 180.29 -32.00 -59.08
C LEU A 456 181.75 -31.52 -59.09
N ASN A 457 182.12 -30.62 -58.18
CA ASN A 457 183.50 -30.15 -58.05
C ASN A 457 184.46 -31.30 -57.68
N ALA A 458 184.05 -32.21 -56.79
CA ALA A 458 184.83 -33.39 -56.43
C ALA A 458 184.98 -34.38 -57.59
N SER A 459 183.94 -34.63 -58.39
CA SER A 459 184.01 -35.46 -59.60
C SER A 459 184.96 -34.86 -60.65
N ILE A 460 184.95 -33.53 -60.82
CA ILE A 460 185.87 -32.81 -61.72
C ILE A 460 187.32 -32.98 -61.25
N ILE A 461 187.60 -32.78 -59.96
CA ILE A 461 188.95 -32.94 -59.40
C ILE A 461 189.41 -34.41 -59.47
N ALA A 462 188.52 -35.37 -59.23
CA ALA A 462 188.81 -36.79 -59.34
C ALA A 462 189.14 -37.21 -60.79
N ALA A 463 188.42 -36.68 -61.77
CA ALA A 463 188.74 -36.86 -63.19
C ALA A 463 190.09 -36.21 -63.55
N GLN A 464 190.41 -35.06 -62.95
CA GLN A 464 191.67 -34.34 -63.15
C GLN A 464 192.90 -35.07 -62.55
N ALA A 465 192.71 -35.87 -61.50
CA ALA A 465 193.76 -36.68 -60.86
C ALA A 465 194.05 -38.02 -61.59
N GLY A 466 193.37 -38.32 -62.69
CA GLY A 466 193.64 -39.50 -63.54
C GLY A 466 193.42 -40.84 -62.82
N GLU A 467 194.33 -41.81 -62.98
CA GLU A 467 194.24 -43.15 -62.39
C GLU A 467 194.14 -43.13 -60.85
N TYR A 468 194.80 -42.18 -60.18
CA TYR A 468 194.79 -42.05 -58.72
C TYR A 468 193.48 -41.49 -58.16
N GLY A 469 192.63 -40.87 -59.00
CA GLY A 469 191.36 -40.26 -58.63
C GLY A 469 190.13 -41.15 -58.87
N LYS A 470 190.27 -42.29 -59.56
CA LYS A 470 189.13 -43.16 -59.96
C LYS A 470 188.21 -43.53 -58.81
N SER A 471 188.75 -43.99 -57.68
CA SER A 471 187.95 -44.39 -56.51
C SER A 471 187.20 -43.21 -55.88
N PHE A 472 187.79 -42.01 -55.91
CA PHE A 472 187.14 -40.78 -55.43
C PHE A 472 186.06 -40.28 -56.39
N GLY A 473 186.26 -40.44 -57.71
CA GLY A 473 185.30 -40.03 -58.73
C GLY A 473 183.99 -40.82 -58.63
N VAL A 474 184.06 -42.13 -58.40
CA VAL A 474 182.87 -42.97 -58.20
C VAL A 474 182.07 -42.52 -56.98
N VAL A 475 182.73 -42.20 -55.87
CA VAL A 475 182.07 -41.69 -54.65
C VAL A 475 181.45 -40.31 -54.90
N ALA A 476 182.13 -39.42 -55.62
CA ALA A 476 181.62 -38.10 -55.95
C ALA A 476 180.39 -38.15 -56.87
N ASP A 477 180.38 -39.03 -57.88
CA ASP A 477 179.22 -39.24 -58.75
C ASP A 477 178.03 -39.87 -57.99
N GLU A 478 178.29 -40.77 -57.04
CA GLU A 478 177.25 -41.34 -56.17
C GLU A 478 176.64 -40.27 -55.24
N ILE A 479 177.47 -39.41 -54.63
CA ILE A 479 176.97 -38.28 -53.81
C ILE A 479 176.16 -37.31 -54.69
N ARG A 480 176.60 -37.05 -55.92
CA ARG A 480 175.87 -36.20 -56.87
C ARG A 480 174.50 -36.79 -57.21
N ASN A 481 174.44 -38.10 -57.51
CA ASN A 481 173.19 -38.78 -57.80
C ASN A 481 172.24 -38.77 -56.60
N LEU A 482 172.75 -39.08 -55.40
CA LEU A 482 172.00 -39.02 -54.15
C LEU A 482 171.46 -37.60 -53.89
N SER A 483 172.25 -36.58 -54.20
CA SER A 483 171.84 -35.19 -54.09
C SER A 483 170.75 -34.83 -55.10
N LEU A 484 170.84 -35.25 -56.37
CA LEU A 484 169.77 -35.03 -57.35
C LEU A 484 168.47 -35.74 -56.95
N GLN A 485 168.57 -36.98 -56.47
CA GLN A 485 167.43 -37.74 -55.98
C GLN A 485 166.80 -37.10 -54.74
N THR A 486 167.61 -36.58 -53.82
CA THR A 486 167.14 -35.81 -52.65
C THR A 486 166.42 -34.54 -53.08
N GLY A 487 166.93 -33.85 -54.12
CA GLY A 487 166.34 -32.64 -54.66
C GLY A 487 164.95 -32.89 -55.28
N LEU A 488 164.83 -33.95 -56.08
CA LEU A 488 163.53 -34.40 -56.61
C LEU A 488 162.55 -34.74 -55.47
N SER A 489 162.99 -35.49 -54.48
CA SER A 489 162.16 -35.86 -53.32
C SER A 489 161.73 -34.62 -52.52
N THR A 490 162.60 -33.63 -52.32
CA THR A 490 162.21 -32.36 -51.67
C THR A 490 161.19 -31.58 -52.49
N GLY A 491 161.26 -31.62 -53.83
CA GLY A 491 160.27 -31.00 -54.70
C GLY A 491 158.90 -31.65 -54.61
N GLU A 492 158.84 -32.99 -54.56
CA GLU A 492 157.60 -33.73 -54.31
C GLU A 492 157.01 -33.40 -52.94
N ILE A 493 157.85 -33.33 -51.89
CA ILE A 493 157.41 -32.93 -50.54
C ILE A 493 156.86 -31.50 -50.54
N THR A 494 157.50 -30.54 -51.24
CA THR A 494 156.97 -29.18 -51.38
C THR A 494 155.57 -29.20 -52.01
N GLY A 495 155.36 -29.97 -53.07
CA GLY A 495 154.03 -30.10 -53.69
C GLY A 495 152.95 -30.63 -52.73
N ILE A 496 153.29 -31.64 -51.91
CA ILE A 496 152.38 -32.17 -50.88
C ILE A 496 152.08 -31.12 -49.81
N ILE A 497 153.07 -30.33 -49.39
CA ILE A 497 152.87 -29.26 -48.40
C ILE A 497 151.96 -28.16 -48.96
N ASP A 498 152.15 -27.75 -50.21
CA ASP A 498 151.28 -26.79 -50.89
C ASP A 498 149.83 -27.29 -50.96
N GLU A 499 149.63 -28.58 -51.25
CA GLU A 499 148.31 -29.23 -51.23
C GLU A 499 147.70 -29.20 -49.82
N ILE A 500 148.45 -29.60 -48.79
CA ILE A 500 148.00 -29.56 -47.39
C ILE A 500 147.63 -28.14 -46.96
N MET A 501 148.42 -27.13 -47.34
CA MET A 501 148.14 -25.74 -47.02
C MET A 501 146.89 -25.23 -47.74
N THR A 502 146.70 -25.60 -49.00
CA THR A 502 145.51 -25.26 -49.79
C THR A 502 144.25 -25.89 -49.19
N GLU A 503 144.28 -27.19 -48.90
CA GLU A 503 143.19 -27.92 -48.26
C GLU A 503 142.89 -27.39 -46.85
N SER A 504 143.93 -27.06 -46.07
CA SER A 504 143.76 -26.44 -44.75
C SER A 504 143.05 -25.08 -44.83
N ARG A 505 143.36 -24.28 -45.84
CA ARG A 505 142.69 -22.98 -46.06
C ARG A 505 141.22 -23.17 -46.43
N ILE A 506 140.93 -24.07 -47.37
CA ILE A 506 139.55 -24.41 -47.77
C ILE A 506 138.75 -24.89 -46.56
N ALA A 507 139.35 -25.77 -45.76
CA ALA A 507 138.71 -26.29 -44.55
C ALA A 507 138.50 -25.20 -43.48
N ALA A 508 139.42 -24.26 -43.32
CA ALA A 508 139.23 -23.10 -42.44
C ALA A 508 138.07 -22.20 -42.89
N ASP A 509 137.97 -21.92 -44.20
CA ASP A 509 136.87 -21.11 -44.77
C ASP A 509 135.50 -21.80 -44.56
N ASN A 510 135.44 -23.13 -44.75
CA ASN A 510 134.23 -23.93 -44.49
C ASN A 510 133.82 -23.91 -43.01
N ILE A 511 134.80 -23.99 -42.10
CA ILE A 511 134.54 -23.90 -40.65
C ILE A 511 134.03 -22.50 -40.27
N MET A 512 134.58 -21.43 -40.85
CA MET A 512 134.06 -20.08 -40.65
C MET A 512 132.62 -19.92 -41.14
N ALA A 513 132.30 -20.46 -42.32
CA ALA A 513 130.93 -20.46 -42.82
C ALA A 513 129.98 -21.24 -41.88
N THR A 514 130.44 -22.38 -41.38
CA THR A 514 129.68 -23.20 -40.41
C THR A 514 129.43 -22.45 -39.10
N LYS A 515 130.43 -21.71 -38.59
CA LYS A 515 130.30 -20.88 -37.38
C LYS A 515 129.17 -19.84 -37.52
N GLU A 516 129.07 -19.16 -38.66
CA GLU A 516 127.98 -18.20 -38.90
C GLU A 516 126.61 -18.88 -39.00
N LEU A 517 126.52 -20.08 -39.60
CA LEU A 517 125.28 -20.86 -39.65
C LEU A 517 124.81 -21.29 -38.25
N VAL A 518 125.73 -21.74 -37.38
CA VAL A 518 125.42 -22.10 -35.99
C VAL A 518 124.94 -20.87 -35.21
N ARG A 519 125.62 -19.73 -35.35
CA ARG A 519 125.20 -18.46 -34.71
C ARG A 519 123.79 -18.03 -35.15
N LYS A 520 123.47 -18.20 -36.43
CA LYS A 520 122.11 -17.97 -36.95
C LYS A 520 121.10 -18.97 -36.36
N GLY A 521 121.48 -20.23 -36.18
CA GLY A 521 120.67 -21.25 -35.53
C GLY A 521 120.31 -20.89 -34.09
N VAL A 522 121.29 -20.47 -33.29
CA VAL A 522 121.08 -20.02 -31.90
C VAL A 522 120.14 -18.82 -31.84
N LYS A 523 120.34 -17.83 -32.73
CA LYS A 523 119.43 -16.67 -32.83
C LYS A 523 118.00 -17.10 -33.20
N LEU A 524 117.82 -18.09 -34.06
CA LEU A 524 116.48 -18.57 -34.42
C LEU A 524 115.84 -19.32 -33.25
N GLY A 525 116.59 -20.18 -32.55
CA GLY A 525 116.12 -20.88 -31.35
C GLY A 525 115.59 -19.92 -30.28
N THR A 526 116.34 -18.86 -29.98
CA THR A 526 115.94 -17.85 -28.97
C THR A 526 114.66 -17.12 -29.37
N LEU A 527 114.48 -16.79 -30.66
CA LEU A 527 113.24 -16.20 -31.18
C LEU A 527 112.06 -17.17 -31.10
N THR A 528 112.28 -18.46 -31.39
CA THR A 528 111.26 -19.50 -31.24
C THR A 528 110.86 -19.69 -29.77
N SER A 529 111.82 -19.70 -28.85
CA SER A 529 111.60 -19.79 -27.41
C SER A 529 110.76 -18.62 -26.89
N ALA A 530 111.07 -17.39 -27.29
CA ALA A 530 110.27 -16.21 -26.96
C ALA A 530 108.84 -16.28 -27.51
N SER A 531 108.67 -16.83 -28.73
CA SER A 531 107.34 -17.01 -29.34
C SER A 531 106.51 -18.06 -28.59
N LEU A 532 107.14 -19.15 -28.14
CA LEU A 532 106.50 -20.18 -27.32
C LEU A 532 106.07 -19.64 -25.95
N GLU A 533 106.86 -18.77 -25.33
CA GLU A 533 106.46 -18.12 -24.08
C GLU A 533 105.21 -17.24 -24.28
N SER A 534 105.12 -16.51 -25.39
CA SER A 534 103.90 -15.76 -25.72
C SER A 534 102.68 -16.67 -25.92
N ILE A 535 102.85 -17.84 -26.54
CA ILE A 535 101.77 -18.82 -26.72
C ILE A 535 101.32 -19.38 -25.37
N LEU A 536 102.27 -19.65 -24.46
CA LEU A 536 101.96 -20.12 -23.11
C LEU A 536 101.13 -19.11 -22.32
N GLU A 537 101.49 -17.83 -22.42
CA GLU A 537 100.74 -16.77 -21.73
C GLU A 537 99.32 -16.64 -22.31
N SER A 538 99.16 -16.63 -23.64
CA SER A 538 97.83 -16.65 -24.26
C SER A 538 96.99 -17.88 -23.87
N ALA A 539 97.62 -19.05 -23.71
CA ALA A 539 96.93 -20.25 -23.25
C ALA A 539 96.47 -20.14 -21.77
N ARG A 540 97.27 -19.49 -20.91
CA ARG A 540 96.89 -19.22 -19.51
C ARG A 540 95.74 -18.23 -19.43
N GLU A 541 95.79 -17.13 -20.19
CA GLU A 541 94.70 -16.16 -20.28
C GLU A 541 93.40 -16.83 -20.77
N ALA A 542 93.50 -17.70 -21.78
CA ALA A 542 92.36 -18.46 -22.27
C ALA A 542 91.78 -19.41 -21.22
N LEU A 543 92.62 -20.09 -20.44
CA LEU A 543 92.17 -20.93 -19.32
C LEU A 543 91.43 -20.11 -18.26
N GLU A 544 91.94 -18.94 -17.90
CA GLU A 544 91.28 -18.06 -16.92
C GLU A 544 89.94 -17.52 -17.46
N MET A 545 89.87 -17.10 -18.73
CA MET A 545 88.60 -16.70 -19.36
C MET A 545 87.58 -17.82 -19.33
N THR A 546 87.96 -19.06 -19.67
CA THR A 546 87.03 -20.20 -19.61
C THR A 546 86.53 -20.47 -18.20
N ARG A 547 87.36 -20.27 -17.16
CA ARG A 547 86.96 -20.37 -15.76
C ARG A 547 85.91 -19.32 -15.40
N GLN A 548 86.10 -18.08 -15.83
CA GLN A 548 85.16 -16.98 -15.60
C GLN A 548 83.83 -17.21 -16.32
N ILE A 549 83.87 -17.65 -17.58
CA ILE A 549 82.66 -17.99 -18.35
C ILE A 549 81.88 -19.10 -17.64
N LYS A 550 82.55 -20.14 -17.13
CA LYS A 550 81.90 -21.22 -16.39
C LYS A 550 81.13 -20.69 -15.17
N LEU A 551 81.77 -19.86 -14.34
CA LEU A 551 81.14 -19.26 -13.16
C LEU A 551 79.92 -18.39 -13.55
N ALA A 552 80.05 -17.60 -14.61
CA ALA A 552 78.95 -16.77 -15.13
C ALA A 552 77.79 -17.64 -15.65
N SER A 553 78.07 -18.75 -16.35
CA SER A 553 77.05 -19.70 -16.81
C SER A 553 76.31 -20.38 -15.65
N GLU A 554 77.02 -20.76 -14.57
CA GLU A 554 76.40 -21.33 -13.36
C GLU A 554 75.48 -20.32 -12.65
N GLU A 555 75.85 -19.04 -12.62
CA GLU A 555 75.00 -17.96 -12.10
C GLU A 555 73.77 -17.72 -12.98
N GLN A 556 73.96 -17.65 -14.30
CA GLN A 556 72.86 -17.50 -15.26
C GLN A 556 71.88 -18.69 -15.19
N SER A 557 72.38 -19.91 -15.03
CA SER A 557 71.53 -21.11 -14.86
C SER A 557 70.62 -20.99 -13.64
N ARG A 558 71.16 -20.53 -12.50
CA ARG A 558 70.35 -20.25 -11.28
C ARG A 558 69.32 -19.14 -11.51
N ALA A 559 69.70 -18.08 -12.24
CA ALA A 559 68.78 -17.00 -12.58
C ALA A 559 67.62 -17.49 -13.45
N VAL A 560 67.90 -18.31 -14.47
CA VAL A 560 66.88 -18.90 -15.36
C VAL A 560 65.92 -19.79 -14.58
N GLN A 561 66.41 -20.59 -13.63
CA GLN A 561 65.55 -21.41 -12.77
C GLN A 561 64.62 -20.55 -11.90
N SER A 562 65.15 -19.48 -11.30
CA SER A 562 64.37 -18.53 -10.49
C SER A 562 63.29 -17.81 -11.32
N VAL A 563 63.64 -17.37 -12.54
CA VAL A 563 62.69 -16.75 -13.47
C VAL A 563 61.61 -17.76 -13.89
N SER A 564 61.98 -19.01 -14.16
CA SER A 564 61.02 -20.07 -14.52
C SER A 564 60.00 -20.30 -13.40
N GLN A 565 60.45 -20.40 -12.15
CA GLN A 565 59.56 -20.52 -10.98
C GLN A 565 58.66 -19.29 -10.79
N SER A 566 59.19 -18.10 -11.08
CA SER A 566 58.40 -16.86 -11.05
C SER A 566 57.31 -16.87 -12.13
N ILE A 567 57.61 -17.36 -13.33
CA ILE A 567 56.63 -17.51 -14.42
C ILE A 567 55.54 -18.52 -14.05
N GLU A 568 55.87 -19.64 -13.41
CA GLU A 568 54.87 -20.60 -12.89
C GLU A 568 53.95 -19.95 -11.86
N THR A 569 54.50 -19.13 -10.97
CA THR A 569 53.73 -18.39 -9.96
C THR A 569 52.77 -17.40 -10.64
N VAL A 570 53.26 -16.64 -11.64
CA VAL A 570 52.43 -15.72 -12.43
C VAL A 570 51.31 -16.48 -13.13
N SER A 571 51.60 -17.64 -13.74
CA SER A 571 50.61 -18.50 -14.38
C SER A 571 49.49 -18.91 -13.41
N SER A 572 49.86 -19.35 -12.20
CA SER A 572 48.89 -19.69 -11.15
C SER A 572 48.06 -18.49 -10.73
N MET A 573 48.67 -17.31 -10.58
CA MET A 573 47.96 -16.06 -10.25
C MET A 573 46.98 -15.66 -11.36
N THR A 574 47.38 -15.77 -12.63
CA THR A 574 46.51 -15.50 -13.78
C THR A 574 45.27 -16.39 -13.76
N MET A 575 45.44 -17.70 -13.49
CA MET A 575 44.32 -18.64 -13.36
C MET A 575 43.37 -18.27 -12.21
N GLN A 576 43.93 -17.86 -11.07
CA GLN A 576 43.13 -17.41 -9.93
C GLN A 576 42.35 -16.12 -10.24
N ILE A 577 42.98 -15.15 -10.88
CA ILE A 577 42.32 -13.89 -11.29
C ILE A 577 41.20 -14.18 -12.29
N PHE A 578 41.43 -15.08 -13.26
CA PHE A 578 40.40 -15.49 -14.21
C PHE A 578 39.17 -16.09 -13.50
N LYS A 579 39.40 -16.97 -12.52
CA LYS A 579 38.32 -17.54 -11.71
C LYS A 579 37.56 -16.45 -10.93
N SER A 580 38.28 -15.57 -10.23
CA SER A 580 37.66 -14.47 -9.47
C SER A 580 36.88 -13.52 -10.36
N SER A 581 37.37 -13.22 -11.56
CA SER A 581 36.70 -12.37 -12.55
C SER A 581 35.38 -13.02 -13.01
N LYS A 582 35.37 -14.33 -13.26
CA LYS A 582 34.14 -15.08 -13.60
C LYS A 582 33.11 -15.07 -12.47
N GLU A 583 33.56 -15.24 -11.23
CA GLU A 583 32.70 -15.15 -10.04
C GLU A 583 32.13 -13.74 -9.88
N GLN A 584 32.97 -12.71 -10.07
CA GLN A 584 32.56 -11.31 -10.06
C GLN A 584 31.52 -10.99 -11.13
N ALA A 585 31.70 -11.45 -12.37
CA ALA A 585 30.71 -11.28 -13.43
C ALA A 585 29.35 -11.91 -13.07
N THR A 586 29.37 -13.06 -12.39
CA THR A 586 28.16 -13.74 -11.93
C THR A 586 27.49 -12.95 -10.79
N ALA A 587 28.28 -12.45 -9.84
CA ALA A 587 27.79 -11.61 -8.75
C ALA A 587 27.17 -10.31 -9.26
N THR A 588 27.81 -9.62 -10.21
CA THR A 588 27.30 -8.40 -10.83
C THR A 588 25.98 -8.64 -11.56
N LYS A 589 25.81 -9.78 -12.24
CA LYS A 589 24.52 -10.16 -12.84
C LYS A 589 23.41 -10.35 -11.80
N SER A 590 23.73 -10.95 -10.65
CA SER A 590 22.77 -11.08 -9.55
C SER A 590 22.41 -9.71 -8.96
N VAL A 591 23.39 -8.83 -8.76
CA VAL A 591 23.15 -7.46 -8.29
C VAL A 591 22.25 -6.70 -9.26
N ALA A 592 22.49 -6.79 -10.57
CA ALA A 592 21.64 -6.15 -11.57
C ALA A 592 20.18 -6.62 -11.49
N ARG A 593 19.94 -7.92 -11.29
CA ARG A 593 18.58 -8.45 -11.08
C ARG A 593 17.95 -7.93 -9.79
N SER A 594 18.68 -7.95 -8.67
CA SER A 594 18.18 -7.41 -7.40
C SER A 594 17.81 -5.92 -7.52
N LEU A 595 18.57 -5.14 -8.30
CA LEU A 595 18.26 -3.74 -8.55
C LEU A 595 16.96 -3.57 -9.35
N GLU A 596 16.72 -4.42 -10.34
CA GLU A 596 15.45 -4.45 -11.09
C GLU A 596 14.25 -4.74 -10.16
N ASP A 597 14.39 -5.71 -9.25
CA ASP A 597 13.36 -6.06 -8.27
C ASP A 597 13.08 -4.90 -7.29
N VAL A 598 14.12 -4.24 -6.78
CA VAL A 598 13.97 -3.07 -5.90
C VAL A 598 13.33 -1.89 -6.65
N LYS A 599 13.65 -1.72 -7.94
CA LYS A 599 13.00 -0.70 -8.78
C LYS A 599 11.49 -0.95 -8.89
N ALA A 600 11.10 -2.19 -9.20
CA ALA A 600 9.70 -2.59 -9.29
C ALA A 600 8.97 -2.38 -7.95
N MET A 601 9.57 -2.83 -6.83
CA MET A 601 8.99 -2.65 -5.51
C MET A 601 8.84 -1.18 -5.11
N SER A 602 9.79 -0.32 -5.50
CA SER A 602 9.70 1.12 -5.26
C SER A 602 8.58 1.76 -6.09
N HIS A 603 8.33 1.27 -7.30
CA HIS A 603 7.21 1.70 -8.13
C HIS A 603 5.87 1.33 -7.50
N ASP A 604 5.71 0.09 -7.07
CA ASP A 604 4.50 -0.37 -6.39
C ASP A 604 4.25 0.41 -5.08
N MET A 605 5.32 0.77 -4.37
CA MET A 605 5.24 1.58 -3.16
C MET A 605 4.77 3.02 -3.44
N ALA A 606 5.27 3.66 -4.50
CA ALA A 606 4.81 4.97 -4.93
C ALA A 606 3.33 4.94 -5.33
N ASP A 607 2.92 3.95 -6.13
CA ASP A 607 1.53 3.77 -6.55
C ASP A 607 0.58 3.52 -5.36
N ALA A 608 1.00 2.73 -4.38
CA ALA A 608 0.23 2.47 -3.17
C ALA A 608 0.11 3.73 -2.28
N ALA A 609 1.17 4.51 -2.15
CA ALA A 609 1.17 5.78 -1.43
C ALA A 609 0.27 6.83 -2.11
N GLY A 610 0.29 6.89 -3.45
CA GLY A 610 -0.63 7.69 -4.23
C GLY A 610 -2.09 7.33 -3.93
N ARG A 611 -2.43 6.04 -3.94
CA ARG A 611 -3.78 5.55 -3.58
C ARG A 611 -4.17 5.90 -2.14
N GLN A 612 -3.29 5.68 -1.16
CA GLN A 612 -3.57 6.03 0.25
C GLN A 612 -3.80 7.53 0.46
N THR A 613 -3.15 8.38 -0.33
CA THR A 613 -3.37 9.83 -0.29
C THR A 613 -4.80 10.18 -0.75
N VAL A 614 -5.28 9.52 -1.81
CA VAL A 614 -6.67 9.66 -2.28
C VAL A 614 -7.65 9.12 -1.25
N ASP A 615 -7.43 7.90 -0.74
CA ASP A 615 -8.30 7.29 0.27
C ASP A 615 -8.35 8.14 1.55
N GLY A 616 -7.20 8.71 1.98
CA GLY A 616 -7.13 9.63 3.11
C GLY A 616 -7.94 10.91 2.88
N ALA A 617 -7.94 11.46 1.66
CA ALA A 617 -8.76 12.61 1.30
C ALA A 617 -10.27 12.27 1.32
N ASP A 618 -10.65 11.09 0.85
CA ASP A 618 -12.04 10.61 0.87
C ASP A 618 -12.52 10.38 2.32
N ILE A 619 -11.69 9.76 3.16
CA ILE A 619 -11.97 9.62 4.60
C ILE A 619 -12.14 10.99 5.25
N ARG A 620 -11.27 11.96 4.93
CA ARG A 620 -11.38 13.32 5.45
C ARG A 620 -12.71 13.96 5.07
N ALA A 621 -13.11 13.85 3.81
CA ALA A 621 -14.38 14.37 3.31
C ALA A 621 -15.58 13.68 4.00
N ALA A 622 -15.53 12.36 4.18
CA ALA A 622 -16.55 11.60 4.88
C ALA A 622 -16.66 12.02 6.36
N VAL A 623 -15.54 12.14 7.07
CA VAL A 623 -15.51 12.59 8.47
C VAL A 623 -16.09 14.01 8.60
N GLU A 624 -15.80 14.90 7.65
CA GLU A 624 -16.37 16.25 7.64
C GLU A 624 -17.88 16.25 7.39
N SER A 625 -18.37 15.38 6.52
CA SER A 625 -19.80 15.16 6.31
C SER A 625 -20.50 14.63 7.57
N VAL A 626 -19.92 13.60 8.22
CA VAL A 626 -20.44 13.03 9.46
C VAL A 626 -20.42 14.05 10.59
N THR A 627 -19.41 14.93 10.65
CA THR A 627 -19.35 16.01 11.64
C THR A 627 -20.53 16.97 11.48
N LYS A 628 -20.80 17.43 10.25
CA LYS A 628 -21.98 18.29 9.97
C LYS A 628 -23.29 17.59 10.32
N MET A 629 -23.40 16.29 10.03
CA MET A 629 -24.60 15.52 10.35
C MET A 629 -24.78 15.33 11.85
N ALA A 630 -23.70 15.02 12.58
CA ALA A 630 -23.74 14.88 14.03
C ALA A 630 -24.14 16.20 14.70
N ASP A 631 -23.56 17.33 14.28
CA ASP A 631 -23.94 18.65 14.79
C ASP A 631 -25.44 18.93 14.54
N ALA A 632 -25.94 18.69 13.33
CA ALA A 632 -27.35 18.88 13.01
C ALA A 632 -28.29 17.96 13.82
N ILE A 633 -27.89 16.72 14.10
CA ILE A 633 -28.66 15.78 14.93
C ILE A 633 -28.70 16.26 16.37
N PHE A 634 -27.56 16.65 16.96
CA PHE A 634 -27.50 17.11 18.34
C PHE A 634 -28.27 18.42 18.52
N ASP A 635 -28.13 19.38 17.62
CA ASP A 635 -28.88 20.64 17.66
C ASP A 635 -30.40 20.37 17.51
N GLY A 636 -30.79 19.44 16.63
CA GLY A 636 -32.19 19.01 16.48
C GLY A 636 -32.73 18.20 17.66
N MET A 637 -31.88 17.55 18.46
CA MET A 637 -32.27 16.89 19.71
C MET A 637 -32.47 17.89 20.84
N GLU A 638 -31.56 18.88 20.95
CA GLU A 638 -31.64 19.95 21.95
C GLU A 638 -32.94 20.75 21.79
N LYS A 639 -33.27 21.13 20.55
CA LYS A 639 -34.54 21.80 20.24
C LYS A 639 -35.78 20.96 20.61
N ARG A 640 -35.76 19.66 20.30
CA ARG A 640 -36.87 18.75 20.64
C ARG A 640 -36.98 18.49 22.15
N GLN A 641 -35.88 18.52 22.88
CA GLN A 641 -35.89 18.42 24.34
C GLN A 641 -36.54 19.67 24.96
N GLU A 642 -36.23 20.85 24.44
CA GLU A 642 -36.85 22.11 24.86
C GLU A 642 -38.36 22.13 24.56
N GLU A 643 -38.75 21.75 23.35
CA GLU A 643 -40.16 21.60 22.95
C GLU A 643 -40.90 20.56 23.83
N SER A 644 -40.28 19.41 24.11
CA SER A 644 -40.86 18.39 25.00
C SER A 644 -41.01 18.90 26.44
N GLY A 645 -40.07 19.73 26.92
CA GLY A 645 -40.18 20.38 28.23
C GLY A 645 -41.37 21.33 28.33
N LEU A 646 -41.67 22.09 27.26
CA LEU A 646 -42.86 22.95 27.19
C LEU A 646 -44.15 22.12 27.25
N VAL A 647 -44.20 20.98 26.55
CA VAL A 647 -45.36 20.08 26.58
C VAL A 647 -45.58 19.49 27.98
N VAL A 648 -44.52 19.12 28.69
CA VAL A 648 -44.61 18.68 30.09
C VAL A 648 -45.18 19.78 30.99
N GLN A 649 -44.70 21.01 30.81
CA GLN A 649 -45.18 22.17 31.58
C GLN A 649 -46.65 22.49 31.28
N GLU A 650 -47.10 22.32 30.03
CA GLU A 650 -48.49 22.51 29.62
C GLU A 650 -49.42 21.42 30.19
N LEU A 651 -48.96 20.16 30.23
CA LEU A 651 -49.65 19.05 30.88
C LEU A 651 -49.77 19.26 32.40
N GLU A 652 -48.73 19.75 33.07
CA GLU A 652 -48.78 20.13 34.49
C GLU A 652 -49.78 21.27 34.73
N CYS A 653 -49.88 22.24 33.81
CA CYS A 653 -50.85 23.33 33.88
C CYS A 653 -52.31 22.82 33.75
N ILE A 654 -52.55 21.86 32.86
CA ILE A 654 -53.86 21.19 32.73
C ILE A 654 -54.24 20.45 34.01
N ARG A 655 -53.26 19.85 34.71
CA ARG A 655 -53.46 19.19 36.00
C ARG A 655 -53.81 20.19 37.11
N ALA A 656 -53.07 21.30 37.21
CA ALA A 656 -53.34 22.37 38.18
C ALA A 656 -54.69 23.09 37.94
N SER A 657 -55.24 22.99 36.72
CA SER A 657 -56.56 23.52 36.36
C SER A 657 -57.73 22.59 36.75
N ALA A 658 -57.44 21.35 37.14
CA ALA A 658 -58.42 20.31 37.44
C ALA A 658 -58.49 19.91 38.93
N GLU A 659 -57.54 20.37 39.75
CA GLU A 659 -57.66 20.50 41.22
C GLU A 659 -58.45 21.76 41.59
#